data_AF-A0A368TKX3-F1
#
_entry.id   AF-A0A368TKX3-F1
#
_cell.length_a   1.000
_cell.length_b   1.000
_cell.length_c   1.000
_cell.angle_alpha   90.00
_cell.angle_beta   90.00
_cell.angle_gamma   90.00
#
_symmetry.space_group_name_H-M   'P 1'
#
loop_
_entity.id
_entity.type
_entity.pdbx_description
1 polymer ?
#
loop_
_entity_poly.entity_id
_entity_poly.type
_entity_poly.pdbx_seq_one_letter_code
_entity_poly.pdbx_strand_id
1 'polypeptide(L)'
;MNYNAMKESYDYKSRDEKLDLPFDLYTRNLLITKLVNHVRAKEKVKILDVGGRGGLLKDFVKEYEYYILDILDSEQKEENYIIGDIRAAPLKNSSFDVVISSDLYEHIPAEDRVKTVSEMLRLSKNFVVLGAPFYSKAVEDAETEANKFFLKNTGEPHPWLKEHIKNGLPLMDELETHLIENGYEYHRLETNNISNWLLLQLFIFYAYTYGIPPEKVSKIYRYYNANFVALGDFLEPTYRKIYLIGERGTLPILEPELKIDKSIDSLKRQNLLSLVFDAIGEHNQGKKSHVHNLDEMINSLKGELQVKGNEIDKVNTIVQEKETHIHNLDGIITGLEGELQVKGEEIDGVNAIVGDKETHIHNLDAIITGLEEELQVKGKEIDLVNTIVREKESRILNLDEIITGLEGELQEKAKEIDRINTIVREKESHIRNLDSAITGLEGKLQVKENEMGMINILVQEKEDLISNLKSTLLSMESSITWQLVAAYHKLIEKLLPLRTRRRHTYDLLLIGLRIIVNEGWRSLWFTLKRRIYQRIPVLNVRKINKPLIETNISNVQKHIPLPLEEELGGKFLFPANKLNELKILTATYQQKNADLILDLRENSMAGPIIRKVRVKWKNILDNDYTSFRFKPIKDSAGKTFSFALKSMGVPSAAVWYDPEISLDAVQLLKNGAVIAGSINFQAFAYLKVKDPYEIWIQRNEPTKEKMDAYKKESRSFNYRPKISIVTPVWNIEEKLLRAAIESVLNQVYDNWELCLVDGGSTKPHVKTILKEYAKNDSRIKVIFLSENKGIAGNSNAALSLATGEFVTFLDHDDELAPVTLYEIVNLLNENPDFDYIYSDDDKIDERGKRKEPFFKPDWSPDTFLSCNYPIHITAIRKSLLDLVNGFRKGYDGSQDYDLFLRVTERIGKNRIAHIPKILYHWRTIATSAASSLEAKPYAYTAAKKALKDAAVRRRIETEDVIDGIWIGSYRFKYKIKGSPKVSIIIPTKDKVDTLKTCIDSIVEKTDYENYELVIVDNQSKEGETFEYYDKIKNNLGIKILDYNKPFNFSAINNFAVSKVDAGYILFLNSDTEVISEEWLSAMLEHAQRSEVGAVGAKLLYPNNTIQHAGIIIGIIGKPPVAGHSHRYFPASHFGYCGRIQHVQNLSAVTAACMMVRKEVFEEVGGFDEHLAVAFNDVDFCLKIREQDYLIVYTPYAELYHYESLSRGYDDNPEKKARFLKEVEYVRA
;
A
#
# COMPACT_ATOMS: atom_id res chain seq x y z
N MET A 1 3.23 11.69 -11.09
CA MET A 1 2.86 12.52 -9.92
C MET A 1 2.32 13.84 -10.42
N ASN A 2 1.23 14.40 -9.87
CA ASN A 2 0.64 15.64 -10.38
C ASN A 2 1.48 16.86 -9.93
N TYR A 3 1.80 17.83 -10.80
CA TYR A 3 2.61 19.03 -10.45
C TYR A 3 2.06 19.79 -9.21
N ASN A 4 0.74 19.69 -8.96
CA ASN A 4 0.08 20.24 -7.78
C ASN A 4 0.46 19.55 -6.45
N ALA A 5 0.92 18.30 -6.46
CA ALA A 5 1.31 17.56 -5.25
C ALA A 5 2.60 18.10 -4.62
N MET A 6 3.47 18.74 -5.41
CA MET A 6 4.65 19.44 -4.89
C MET A 6 4.28 20.76 -4.19
N LYS A 7 3.15 21.37 -4.58
CA LYS A 7 2.64 22.64 -4.03
C LYS A 7 1.92 22.44 -2.68
N GLU A 8 1.34 21.27 -2.45
CA GLU A 8 0.48 20.98 -1.28
C GLU A 8 1.22 20.38 -0.06
N SER A 9 2.52 20.09 -0.15
CA SER A 9 3.26 19.34 0.89
C SER A 9 3.94 20.18 1.98
N TYR A 10 3.77 21.50 2.00
CA TYR A 10 4.51 22.36 2.93
C TYR A 10 3.66 23.49 3.52
N ASP A 11 3.50 23.50 4.85
CA ASP A 11 2.82 24.53 5.65
C ASP A 11 3.87 25.50 6.22
N TYR A 12 4.11 26.62 5.54
CA TYR A 12 5.21 27.56 5.83
C TYR A 12 4.78 28.66 6.82
N LYS A 13 5.41 28.73 7.99
CA LYS A 13 5.04 29.62 9.11
C LYS A 13 6.10 30.67 9.48
N SER A 14 7.35 30.57 9.01
CA SER A 14 8.42 31.54 9.30
C SER A 14 9.00 32.26 8.07
N ARG A 15 9.73 33.39 8.27
CA ARG A 15 10.37 34.17 7.19
C ARG A 15 11.50 33.38 6.50
N ASP A 16 12.18 32.51 7.23
CA ASP A 16 13.22 31.60 6.69
C ASP A 16 12.62 30.41 5.94
N GLU A 17 11.42 29.95 6.32
CA GLU A 17 10.67 28.90 5.61
C GLU A 17 10.13 29.35 4.25
N LYS A 18 9.91 30.66 4.04
CA LYS A 18 9.48 31.18 2.73
C LYS A 18 10.57 31.08 1.66
N LEU A 19 11.83 30.94 2.05
CA LEU A 19 12.95 30.75 1.11
C LEU A 19 12.89 29.38 0.41
N ASP A 20 12.09 28.44 0.91
CA ASP A 20 11.87 27.13 0.28
C ASP A 20 10.88 27.15 -0.88
N LEU A 21 10.17 28.26 -1.08
CA LEU A 21 9.19 28.37 -2.14
C LEU A 21 9.86 28.29 -3.52
N PRO A 22 9.18 27.72 -4.53
CA PRO A 22 9.67 27.76 -5.90
C PRO A 22 10.03 29.19 -6.31
N PHE A 23 11.17 29.32 -7.00
CA PHE A 23 11.85 30.60 -7.21
C PHE A 23 10.96 31.71 -7.81
N ASP A 24 10.15 31.38 -8.82
CA ASP A 24 9.23 32.34 -9.47
C ASP A 24 8.09 32.75 -8.53
N LEU A 25 7.59 31.83 -7.70
CA LEU A 25 6.53 32.09 -6.71
C LEU A 25 7.05 32.96 -5.57
N TYR A 26 8.28 32.76 -5.10
CA TYR A 26 8.87 33.60 -4.06
C TYR A 26 9.09 35.03 -4.56
N THR A 27 9.78 35.19 -5.70
CA THR A 27 10.17 36.51 -6.23
C THR A 27 8.96 37.38 -6.50
N ARG A 28 7.93 36.86 -7.19
CA ARG A 28 6.74 37.67 -7.54
C ARG A 28 5.95 38.11 -6.30
N ASN A 29 5.71 37.20 -5.35
CA ASN A 29 4.93 37.51 -4.15
C ASN A 29 5.67 38.47 -3.20
N LEU A 30 7.00 38.33 -3.10
CA LEU A 30 7.83 39.25 -2.33
C LEU A 30 7.80 40.67 -2.92
N LEU A 31 7.93 40.82 -4.24
CA LEU A 31 7.91 42.12 -4.90
C LEU A 31 6.55 42.80 -4.82
N ILE A 32 5.46 42.06 -5.08
CA ILE A 32 4.10 42.55 -4.91
C ILE A 32 3.87 43.05 -3.47
N THR A 33 4.33 42.28 -2.48
CA THR A 33 4.19 42.67 -1.06
C THR A 33 4.99 43.93 -0.73
N LYS A 34 6.22 44.07 -1.24
CA LYS A 34 7.02 45.29 -1.07
C LYS A 34 6.32 46.51 -1.69
N LEU A 35 5.76 46.36 -2.89
CA LEU A 35 4.98 47.42 -3.54
C LEU A 35 3.78 47.82 -2.68
N VAL A 36 2.95 46.86 -2.26
CA VAL A 36 1.76 47.11 -1.43
C VAL A 36 2.13 47.80 -0.10
N ASN A 37 3.21 47.35 0.55
CA ASN A 37 3.69 47.94 1.81
C ASN A 37 4.26 49.35 1.63
N HIS A 38 4.93 49.61 0.51
CA HIS A 38 5.49 50.94 0.21
C HIS A 38 4.40 51.98 -0.01
N VAL A 39 3.23 51.57 -0.52
CA VAL A 39 2.12 52.50 -0.76
C VAL A 39 1.39 52.92 0.53
N ARG A 40 1.70 52.38 1.73
CA ARG A 40 0.89 52.68 2.92
C ARG A 40 1.59 52.93 4.26
N ALA A 41 1.15 54.03 4.88
CA ALA A 41 1.33 54.36 6.29
C ALA A 41 0.06 54.01 7.10
N LYS A 42 0.12 52.94 7.91
CA LYS A 42 -0.63 52.74 9.18
C LYS A 42 -2.13 52.34 9.22
N GLU A 43 -2.81 51.93 8.13
CA GLU A 43 -4.18 51.36 8.20
C GLU A 43 -4.34 49.97 7.54
N LYS A 44 -5.35 49.18 7.97
CA LYS A 44 -5.70 47.86 7.39
C LYS A 44 -6.17 48.00 5.94
N VAL A 45 -5.47 47.39 4.99
CA VAL A 45 -5.77 47.42 3.53
C VAL A 45 -6.70 46.28 3.16
N LYS A 46 -7.64 46.53 2.25
CA LYS A 46 -8.47 45.49 1.63
C LYS A 46 -7.94 45.12 0.24
N ILE A 47 -7.48 43.88 0.09
CA ILE A 47 -6.81 43.37 -1.12
C ILE A 47 -7.70 42.33 -1.81
N LEU A 48 -7.84 42.43 -3.13
CA LEU A 48 -8.43 41.39 -3.98
C LEU A 48 -7.35 40.76 -4.86
N ASP A 49 -7.10 39.47 -4.72
CA ASP A 49 -6.23 38.68 -5.59
C ASP A 49 -7.05 37.92 -6.63
N VAL A 50 -6.84 38.23 -7.90
CA VAL A 50 -7.60 37.70 -9.04
C VAL A 50 -6.79 36.57 -9.69
N GLY A 51 -7.38 35.38 -9.75
CA GLY A 51 -6.70 34.16 -10.20
C GLY A 51 -5.82 33.51 -9.14
N GLY A 52 -5.82 34.03 -7.90
CA GLY A 52 -4.97 33.59 -6.79
C GLY A 52 -5.32 32.24 -6.17
N ARG A 53 -5.87 31.27 -6.90
CA ARG A 53 -6.27 29.96 -6.36
C ARG A 53 -5.08 29.19 -5.78
N GLY A 54 -5.17 28.83 -4.49
CA GLY A 54 -4.05 28.26 -3.71
C GLY A 54 -2.97 29.30 -3.39
N GLY A 55 -3.36 30.57 -3.27
CA GLY A 55 -2.49 31.74 -3.27
C GLY A 55 -1.55 31.85 -2.08
N LEU A 56 -0.26 31.71 -2.37
CA LEU A 56 0.83 31.98 -1.43
C LEU A 56 0.94 33.48 -1.09
N LEU A 57 0.38 34.39 -1.91
CA LEU A 57 0.44 35.83 -1.66
C LEU A 57 -0.16 36.18 -0.30
N LYS A 58 -1.29 35.54 0.07
CA LYS A 58 -1.92 35.65 1.39
C LYS A 58 -0.93 35.49 2.54
N ASP A 59 0.06 34.60 2.40
CA ASP A 59 1.06 34.38 3.43
C ASP A 59 2.08 35.50 3.55
N PHE A 60 2.26 36.30 2.50
CA PHE A 60 3.11 37.48 2.49
C PHE A 60 2.40 38.74 2.98
N VAL A 61 1.06 38.78 2.91
CA VAL A 61 0.23 39.94 3.29
C VAL A 61 -0.75 39.66 4.43
N LYS A 62 -0.38 38.80 5.39
CA LYS A 62 -1.27 38.33 6.49
C LYS A 62 -1.83 39.46 7.35
N GLU A 63 -1.17 40.61 7.37
CA GLU A 63 -1.57 41.83 8.06
C GLU A 63 -2.77 42.56 7.42
N TYR A 64 -3.14 42.22 6.18
CA TYR A 64 -4.19 42.87 5.40
C TYR A 64 -5.45 42.00 5.27
N GLU A 65 -6.57 42.66 4.97
CA GLU A 65 -7.84 41.99 4.70
C GLU A 65 -7.81 41.47 3.26
N TYR A 66 -7.63 40.17 3.08
CA TYR A 66 -7.33 39.56 1.78
C TYR A 66 -8.51 38.74 1.25
N TYR A 67 -8.81 38.89 -0.03
CA TYR A 67 -9.90 38.24 -0.77
C TYR A 67 -9.35 37.61 -2.06
N ILE A 68 -9.97 36.54 -2.52
CA ILE A 68 -9.60 35.85 -3.77
C ILE A 68 -10.79 35.87 -4.72
N LEU A 69 -10.57 36.18 -6.01
CA LEU A 69 -11.57 36.04 -7.08
C LEU A 69 -11.08 35.04 -8.13
N ASP A 70 -11.85 33.98 -8.39
CA ASP A 70 -11.48 32.95 -9.39
C ASP A 70 -12.73 32.32 -10.06
N ILE A 71 -12.57 31.81 -11.28
CA ILE A 71 -13.62 31.16 -12.07
C ILE A 71 -13.92 29.71 -11.66
N LEU A 72 -13.01 29.05 -10.92
CA LEU A 72 -13.15 27.67 -10.49
C LEU A 72 -13.66 27.57 -9.05
N ASP A 73 -14.59 26.63 -8.81
CA ASP A 73 -15.05 26.28 -7.47
C ASP A 73 -13.89 25.62 -6.69
N SER A 74 -13.56 26.19 -5.53
CA SER A 74 -12.42 25.75 -4.73
C SER A 74 -12.82 24.63 -3.77
N GLU A 75 -12.07 23.53 -3.84
CA GLU A 75 -11.88 22.50 -2.79
C GLU A 75 -11.82 23.07 -1.36
N GLN A 76 -11.08 24.18 -1.25
CA GLN A 76 -10.70 24.84 -0.01
C GLN A 76 -11.67 25.99 0.28
N LYS A 77 -12.45 25.86 1.36
CA LYS A 77 -13.33 26.93 1.87
C LYS A 77 -12.49 27.98 2.59
N GLU A 78 -11.82 28.83 1.83
CA GLU A 78 -11.20 30.03 2.37
C GLU A 78 -12.26 31.08 2.69
N GLU A 79 -12.19 31.64 3.90
CA GLU A 79 -12.93 32.85 4.28
C GLU A 79 -12.45 33.96 3.32
N ASN A 80 -13.36 34.64 2.62
CA ASN A 80 -13.11 35.66 1.58
C ASN A 80 -12.80 35.17 0.14
N TYR A 81 -13.13 33.91 -0.21
CA TYR A 81 -13.09 33.44 -1.60
C TYR A 81 -14.38 33.79 -2.38
N ILE A 82 -14.23 34.38 -3.56
CA ILE A 82 -15.30 34.85 -4.44
C ILE A 82 -15.23 34.06 -5.74
N ILE A 83 -16.28 33.30 -6.06
CA ILE A 83 -16.40 32.63 -7.34
C ILE A 83 -16.96 33.63 -8.34
N GLY A 84 -16.19 33.96 -9.38
CA GLY A 84 -16.59 34.91 -10.40
C GLY A 84 -15.53 35.09 -11.49
N ASP A 85 -16.00 35.49 -12.66
CA ASP A 85 -15.15 35.81 -13.79
C ASP A 85 -14.73 37.28 -13.71
N ILE A 86 -13.42 37.55 -13.69
CA ILE A 86 -12.92 38.93 -13.63
C ILE A 86 -13.37 39.77 -14.83
N ARG A 87 -13.64 39.15 -15.98
CA ARG A 87 -14.16 39.85 -17.17
C ARG A 87 -15.56 40.44 -16.94
N ALA A 88 -16.25 40.04 -15.87
CA ALA A 88 -17.56 40.53 -15.46
C ALA A 88 -17.77 40.29 -13.97
N ALA A 89 -16.91 40.87 -13.13
CA ALA A 89 -16.92 40.59 -11.70
C ALA A 89 -18.18 41.15 -11.02
N PRO A 90 -18.97 40.33 -10.30
CA PRO A 90 -20.23 40.75 -9.66
C PRO A 90 -20.01 41.53 -8.35
N LEU A 91 -19.02 42.43 -8.35
CA LEU A 91 -18.54 43.18 -7.20
C LEU A 91 -18.76 44.68 -7.46
N LYS A 92 -19.02 45.44 -6.39
CA LYS A 92 -19.28 46.89 -6.50
C LYS A 92 -18.01 47.63 -6.90
N ASN A 93 -18.15 48.78 -7.55
CA ASN A 93 -17.02 49.63 -7.90
C ASN A 93 -16.25 50.05 -6.63
N SER A 94 -14.93 50.13 -6.73
CA SER A 94 -14.02 50.56 -5.65
C SER A 94 -14.23 49.81 -4.32
N SER A 95 -14.52 48.51 -4.40
CA SER A 95 -14.76 47.64 -3.22
C SER A 95 -13.48 47.23 -2.49
N PHE A 96 -12.33 47.39 -3.14
CA PHE A 96 -11.02 46.96 -2.66
C PHE A 96 -10.03 48.11 -2.79
N ASP A 97 -9.16 48.27 -1.80
CA ASP A 97 -8.12 49.29 -1.84
C ASP A 97 -7.08 48.97 -2.92
N VAL A 98 -6.76 47.68 -3.09
CA VAL A 98 -5.81 47.17 -4.08
C VAL A 98 -6.37 45.91 -4.75
N VAL A 99 -6.23 45.81 -6.07
CA VAL A 99 -6.55 44.61 -6.84
C VAL A 99 -5.28 44.08 -7.49
N ILE A 100 -5.01 42.78 -7.36
CA ILE A 100 -3.75 42.14 -7.73
C ILE A 100 -4.05 40.97 -8.66
N SER A 101 -3.20 40.76 -9.66
CA SER A 101 -3.15 39.55 -10.48
C SER A 101 -1.69 39.22 -10.76
N SER A 102 -1.21 38.04 -10.37
CA SER A 102 0.21 37.67 -10.48
C SER A 102 0.54 36.68 -11.63
N ASP A 103 -0.47 35.95 -12.10
CA ASP A 103 -0.35 34.77 -12.95
C ASP A 103 -1.65 34.43 -13.70
N LEU A 104 -2.47 35.44 -14.01
CA LEU A 104 -3.72 35.26 -14.73
C LEU A 104 -3.65 35.78 -16.17
N TYR A 105 -2.96 36.90 -16.39
CA TYR A 105 -3.10 37.71 -17.60
C TYR A 105 -2.64 36.99 -18.88
N GLU A 106 -1.60 36.17 -18.75
CA GLU A 106 -1.06 35.29 -19.80
C GLU A 106 -2.02 34.14 -20.18
N HIS A 107 -2.94 33.77 -19.28
CA HIS A 107 -3.98 32.77 -19.52
C HIS A 107 -5.29 33.38 -20.05
N ILE A 108 -5.41 34.71 -20.12
CA ILE A 108 -6.56 35.39 -20.71
C ILE A 108 -6.38 35.49 -22.23
N PRO A 109 -7.37 35.08 -23.05
CA PRO A 109 -7.37 35.31 -24.49
C PRO A 109 -7.16 36.78 -24.84
N ALA A 110 -6.43 37.07 -25.92
CA ALA A 110 -6.02 38.42 -26.29
C ALA A 110 -7.21 39.40 -26.33
N GLU A 111 -8.34 38.99 -26.90
CA GLU A 111 -9.57 39.79 -27.04
C GLU A 111 -10.21 40.22 -25.71
N ASP A 112 -9.90 39.53 -24.59
CA ASP A 112 -10.50 39.76 -23.28
C ASP A 112 -9.56 40.51 -22.30
N ARG A 113 -8.31 40.78 -22.69
CA ARG A 113 -7.28 41.36 -21.81
C ARG A 113 -7.59 42.79 -21.39
N VAL A 114 -7.93 43.64 -22.35
CA VAL A 114 -8.32 45.04 -22.11
C VAL A 114 -9.51 45.13 -21.16
N LYS A 115 -10.50 44.25 -21.37
CA LYS A 115 -11.69 44.16 -20.54
C LYS A 115 -11.35 43.73 -19.12
N THR A 116 -10.44 42.77 -18.97
CA THR A 116 -9.98 42.28 -17.67
C THR A 116 -9.30 43.38 -16.86
N VAL A 117 -8.36 44.13 -17.47
CA VAL A 117 -7.68 45.25 -16.82
C VAL A 117 -8.66 46.36 -16.43
N SER A 118 -9.61 46.69 -17.31
CA SER A 118 -10.65 47.69 -17.04
C SER A 118 -11.53 47.29 -15.85
N GLU A 119 -11.91 46.02 -15.74
CA GLU A 119 -12.68 45.51 -14.60
C GLU A 119 -11.86 45.52 -13.31
N MET A 120 -10.57 45.16 -13.35
CA MET A 120 -9.68 45.27 -12.19
C MET A 120 -9.57 46.72 -11.69
N LEU A 121 -9.44 47.69 -12.60
CA LEU A 121 -9.40 49.12 -12.28
C LEU A 121 -10.72 49.59 -11.67
N ARG A 122 -11.87 49.16 -12.23
CA ARG A 122 -13.21 49.47 -11.69
C ARG A 122 -13.37 49.00 -10.23
N LEU A 123 -12.79 47.85 -9.88
CA LEU A 123 -12.88 47.26 -8.54
C LEU A 123 -11.91 47.89 -7.54
N SER A 124 -10.79 48.44 -8.02
CA SER A 124 -9.79 49.08 -7.19
C SER A 124 -10.21 50.50 -6.79
N LYS A 125 -9.79 50.93 -5.61
CA LYS A 125 -9.93 52.29 -5.11
C LYS A 125 -8.66 53.11 -5.29
N ASN A 126 -7.49 52.47 -5.11
CA ASN A 126 -6.22 53.18 -5.16
C ASN A 126 -5.41 52.78 -6.39
N PHE A 127 -5.09 51.49 -6.54
CA PHE A 127 -4.26 51.02 -7.65
C PHE A 127 -4.41 49.51 -7.91
N VAL A 128 -3.97 49.08 -9.10
CA VAL A 128 -3.92 47.69 -9.55
C VAL A 128 -2.47 47.25 -9.65
N VAL A 129 -2.17 46.01 -9.24
CA VAL A 129 -0.89 45.36 -9.48
C VAL A 129 -1.09 44.20 -10.45
N LEU A 130 -0.45 44.29 -11.63
CA LEU A 130 -0.57 43.30 -12.70
C LEU A 130 0.81 42.72 -13.04
N GLY A 131 1.01 41.44 -12.71
CA GLY A 131 2.21 40.69 -13.06
C GLY A 131 1.95 39.66 -14.14
N ALA A 132 2.78 39.64 -15.19
CA ALA A 132 2.71 38.65 -16.26
C ALA A 132 4.04 38.54 -17.03
N PRO A 133 4.31 37.42 -17.73
CA PRO A 133 5.32 37.39 -18.79
C PRO A 133 4.77 38.11 -20.02
N PHE A 134 5.33 39.28 -20.35
CA PHE A 134 4.96 39.97 -21.60
C PHE A 134 5.85 39.53 -22.74
N TYR A 135 5.26 39.50 -23.93
CA TYR A 135 5.92 39.14 -25.17
C TYR A 135 7.20 39.95 -25.38
N SER A 136 8.28 39.21 -25.54
CA SER A 136 9.46 39.61 -26.28
C SER A 136 9.97 38.33 -26.95
N LYS A 137 10.78 38.48 -28.00
CA LYS A 137 11.32 37.30 -28.68
C LYS A 137 12.08 36.37 -27.71
N ALA A 138 12.82 36.96 -26.77
CA ALA A 138 13.55 36.20 -25.76
C ALA A 138 12.65 35.43 -24.78
N VAL A 139 11.47 35.96 -24.43
CA VAL A 139 10.52 35.27 -23.54
C VAL A 139 9.86 34.09 -24.26
N GLU A 140 9.43 34.31 -25.51
CA GLU A 140 8.86 33.26 -26.35
C GLU A 140 9.86 32.11 -26.59
N ASP A 141 11.11 32.45 -26.89
CA ASP A 141 12.17 31.45 -27.10
C ASP A 141 12.45 30.65 -25.82
N ALA A 142 12.47 31.30 -24.65
CA ALA A 142 12.67 30.62 -23.38
C ALA A 142 11.53 29.68 -23.00
N GLU A 143 10.26 30.09 -23.17
CA GLU A 143 9.11 29.20 -22.95
C GLU A 143 9.10 28.03 -23.94
N THR A 144 9.48 28.29 -25.18
CA THR A 144 9.60 27.26 -26.21
C THR A 144 10.66 26.22 -25.84
N GLU A 145 11.85 26.64 -25.40
CA GLU A 145 12.90 25.71 -24.99
C GLU A 145 12.55 24.94 -23.72
N ALA A 146 11.94 25.59 -22.72
CA ALA A 146 11.43 24.90 -21.55
C ALA A 146 10.38 23.83 -21.91
N ASN A 147 9.45 24.16 -22.82
CA ASN A 147 8.42 23.22 -23.27
C ASN A 147 9.00 22.08 -24.11
N LYS A 148 9.96 22.35 -25.01
CA LYS A 148 10.69 21.30 -25.77
C LYS A 148 11.42 20.36 -24.83
N PHE A 149 12.11 20.89 -23.82
CA PHE A 149 12.79 20.07 -22.82
C PHE A 149 11.80 19.20 -22.06
N PHE A 150 10.67 19.74 -21.61
CA PHE A 150 9.64 18.95 -20.92
C PHE A 150 9.04 17.86 -21.82
N LEU A 151 8.68 18.21 -23.07
CA LEU A 151 8.13 17.29 -24.07
C LEU A 151 9.10 16.14 -24.37
N LYS A 152 10.38 16.44 -24.58
CA LYS A 152 11.41 15.42 -24.85
C LYS A 152 11.51 14.38 -23.73
N ASN A 153 11.29 14.80 -22.49
CA ASN A 153 11.49 13.97 -21.31
C ASN A 153 10.21 13.27 -20.83
N THR A 154 9.02 13.79 -21.18
CA THR A 154 7.73 13.25 -20.68
C THR A 154 6.81 12.71 -21.78
N GLY A 155 7.05 13.04 -23.06
CA GLY A 155 6.21 12.66 -24.20
C GLY A 155 5.03 13.59 -24.48
N GLU A 156 4.74 14.56 -23.59
CA GLU A 156 3.63 15.51 -23.73
C GLU A 156 4.07 16.96 -23.42
N PRO A 157 3.45 17.99 -24.05
CA PRO A 157 3.80 19.40 -23.78
C PRO A 157 3.30 19.85 -22.39
N HIS A 158 3.99 20.81 -21.78
CA HIS A 158 3.61 21.34 -20.48
C HIS A 158 2.26 22.10 -20.57
N PRO A 159 1.25 21.78 -19.73
CA PRO A 159 -0.11 22.32 -19.88
C PRO A 159 -0.19 23.85 -19.93
N TRP A 160 0.55 24.56 -19.06
CA TRP A 160 0.54 26.02 -19.00
C TRP A 160 1.27 26.68 -20.16
N LEU A 161 2.43 26.15 -20.56
CA LEU A 161 3.20 26.71 -21.69
C LEU A 161 2.44 26.46 -23.01
N LYS A 162 1.76 25.32 -23.14
CA LYS A 162 0.84 25.05 -24.24
C LYS A 162 -0.29 26.09 -24.30
N GLU A 163 -0.82 26.51 -23.16
CA GLU A 163 -1.86 27.53 -23.08
C GLU A 163 -1.34 28.93 -23.42
N HIS A 164 -0.12 29.30 -22.98
CA HIS A 164 0.52 30.56 -23.36
C HIS A 164 0.72 30.63 -24.89
N ILE A 165 1.21 29.54 -25.49
CA ILE A 165 1.37 29.44 -26.95
C ILE A 165 0.02 29.61 -27.65
N LYS A 166 -1.05 29.02 -27.09
CA LYS A 166 -2.40 29.11 -27.66
C LYS A 166 -3.00 30.52 -27.56
N ASN A 167 -2.86 31.18 -26.42
CA ASN A 167 -3.46 32.49 -26.16
C ASN A 167 -2.58 33.67 -26.63
N GLY A 168 -1.31 33.40 -26.96
CA GLY A 168 -0.28 34.39 -27.21
C GLY A 168 0.19 35.08 -25.93
N LEU A 169 1.45 35.53 -25.87
CA LEU A 169 1.92 36.31 -24.73
C LEU A 169 1.33 37.74 -24.76
N PRO A 170 1.04 38.36 -23.59
CA PRO A 170 0.60 39.76 -23.50
C PRO A 170 1.55 40.76 -24.16
N LEU A 171 1.02 41.72 -24.92
CA LEU A 171 1.81 42.78 -25.55
C LEU A 171 1.88 44.02 -24.64
N MET A 172 3.08 44.56 -24.44
CA MET A 172 3.27 45.76 -23.61
C MET A 172 2.60 46.99 -24.24
N ASP A 173 2.81 47.19 -25.55
CA ASP A 173 2.24 48.33 -26.28
C ASP A 173 0.71 48.38 -26.22
N GLU A 174 0.05 47.22 -26.26
CA GLU A 174 -1.41 47.11 -26.15
C GLU A 174 -1.91 47.58 -24.78
N LEU A 175 -1.27 47.10 -23.70
CA LEU A 175 -1.60 47.52 -22.35
C LEU A 175 -1.32 49.00 -22.13
N GLU A 176 -0.11 49.46 -22.47
CA GLU A 176 0.33 50.83 -22.21
C GLU A 176 -0.47 51.86 -23.01
N THR A 177 -0.83 51.56 -24.26
CA THR A 177 -1.72 52.41 -25.08
C THR A 177 -3.09 52.53 -24.44
N HIS A 178 -3.70 51.40 -24.04
CA HIS A 178 -5.01 51.41 -23.38
C HIS A 178 -4.99 52.24 -22.08
N LEU A 179 -3.94 52.11 -21.27
CA LEU A 179 -3.82 52.88 -20.02
C LEU A 179 -3.72 54.38 -20.29
N ILE A 180 -2.90 54.80 -21.26
CA ILE A 180 -2.69 56.20 -21.62
C ILE A 180 -3.98 56.81 -22.20
N GLU A 181 -4.64 56.13 -23.14
CA GLU A 181 -5.87 56.61 -23.79
C GLU A 181 -7.01 56.80 -22.79
N ASN A 182 -7.03 56.02 -21.71
CA ASN A 182 -8.04 56.11 -20.65
C ASN A 182 -7.59 56.95 -19.44
N GLY A 183 -6.45 57.65 -19.53
CA GLY A 183 -6.01 58.62 -18.53
C GLY A 183 -5.41 58.02 -17.25
N TYR A 184 -4.98 56.75 -17.27
CA TYR A 184 -4.30 56.10 -16.16
C TYR A 184 -2.79 56.34 -16.19
N GLU A 185 -2.18 56.37 -15.01
CA GLU A 185 -0.73 56.41 -14.82
C GLU A 185 -0.23 55.02 -14.42
N TYR A 186 1.01 54.68 -14.79
CA TYR A 186 1.60 53.39 -14.39
C TYR A 186 3.10 53.46 -14.09
N HIS A 187 3.56 52.53 -13.27
CA HIS A 187 4.97 52.19 -13.07
C HIS A 187 5.22 50.73 -13.44
N ARG A 188 6.37 50.46 -14.06
CA ARG A 188 6.76 49.11 -14.49
C ARG A 188 8.02 48.67 -13.76
N LEU A 189 7.98 47.47 -13.17
CA LEU A 189 9.14 46.77 -12.65
C LEU A 189 9.40 45.51 -13.47
N GLU A 190 10.67 45.26 -13.76
CA GLU A 190 11.11 44.13 -14.58
C GLU A 190 11.94 43.18 -13.72
N THR A 191 11.68 41.88 -13.80
CA THR A 191 12.30 40.88 -12.90
C THR A 191 12.34 39.49 -13.52
N ASN A 192 12.98 38.53 -12.83
CA ASN A 192 13.29 37.19 -13.32
C ASN A 192 14.10 37.25 -14.62
N ASN A 193 15.42 37.52 -14.52
CA ASN A 193 16.31 37.45 -15.68
C ASN A 193 16.09 36.11 -16.43
N ILE A 194 15.92 36.18 -17.76
CA ILE A 194 15.50 35.02 -18.55
C ILE A 194 16.49 33.85 -18.44
N SER A 195 17.79 34.13 -18.33
CA SER A 195 18.79 33.07 -18.20
C SER A 195 18.67 32.32 -16.87
N ASN A 196 18.45 33.06 -15.78
CA ASN A 196 18.25 32.48 -14.46
C ASN A 196 16.92 31.73 -14.38
N TRP A 197 15.85 32.31 -14.95
CA TRP A 197 14.53 31.68 -15.01
C TRP A 197 14.56 30.37 -15.80
N LEU A 198 15.16 30.38 -16.99
CA LEU A 198 15.25 29.19 -17.84
C LEU A 198 16.10 28.09 -17.17
N LEU A 199 17.25 28.46 -16.58
CA LEU A 199 18.09 27.52 -15.83
C LEU A 199 17.30 26.78 -14.74
N LEU A 200 16.58 27.53 -13.90
CA LEU A 200 15.81 26.94 -12.81
C LEU A 200 14.60 26.19 -13.31
N GLN A 201 13.92 26.67 -14.35
CA GLN A 201 12.78 25.96 -14.94
C GLN A 201 13.18 24.60 -15.51
N LEU A 202 14.31 24.54 -16.23
CA LEU A 202 14.87 23.29 -16.76
C LEU A 202 15.28 22.35 -15.62
N PHE A 203 15.92 22.87 -14.57
CA PHE A 203 16.28 22.08 -13.38
C PHE A 203 15.03 21.49 -12.70
N ILE A 204 13.95 22.25 -12.55
CA ILE A 204 12.69 21.76 -11.96
C ILE A 204 12.08 20.65 -12.80
N PHE A 205 12.01 20.84 -14.12
CA PHE A 205 11.54 19.82 -15.03
C PHE A 205 12.40 18.55 -14.99
N TYR A 206 13.72 18.70 -14.88
CA TYR A 206 14.64 17.59 -14.71
C TYR A 206 14.42 16.88 -13.38
N ALA A 207 14.35 17.61 -12.27
CA ALA A 207 14.10 17.09 -10.94
C ALA A 207 12.77 16.32 -10.85
N TYR A 208 11.71 16.86 -11.46
CA TYR A 208 10.40 16.22 -11.54
C TYR A 208 10.42 14.95 -12.38
N THR A 209 11.08 14.97 -13.54
CA THR A 209 11.13 13.81 -14.45
C THR A 209 11.99 12.68 -13.88
N TYR A 210 13.13 13.02 -13.30
CA TYR A 210 14.16 12.05 -12.91
C TYR A 210 14.24 11.77 -11.41
N GLY A 211 13.42 12.43 -10.60
CA GLY A 211 13.30 12.15 -9.17
C GLY A 211 14.47 12.67 -8.34
N ILE A 212 14.93 13.91 -8.57
CA ILE A 212 15.89 14.54 -7.65
C ILE A 212 15.20 14.73 -6.28
N PRO A 213 15.84 14.33 -5.16
CA PRO A 213 15.23 14.43 -3.85
C PRO A 213 14.76 15.86 -3.49
N PRO A 214 13.55 16.03 -2.90
CA PRO A 214 12.96 17.35 -2.61
C PRO A 214 13.84 18.27 -1.75
N GLU A 215 14.64 17.73 -0.84
CA GLU A 215 15.55 18.48 0.01
C GLU A 215 16.68 19.17 -0.77
N LYS A 216 17.17 18.53 -1.85
CA LYS A 216 18.17 19.13 -2.74
C LYS A 216 17.57 20.24 -3.59
N VAL A 217 16.32 20.03 -4.06
CA VAL A 217 15.55 21.06 -4.77
C VAL A 217 15.29 22.27 -3.87
N SER A 218 14.88 22.03 -2.62
CA SER A 218 14.69 23.08 -1.60
C SER A 218 15.99 23.85 -1.31
N LYS A 219 17.15 23.18 -1.22
CA LYS A 219 18.45 23.87 -1.03
C LYS A 219 18.76 24.87 -2.15
N ILE A 220 18.46 24.51 -3.41
CA ILE A 220 18.65 25.38 -4.57
C ILE A 220 17.64 26.55 -4.52
N TYR A 221 16.36 26.29 -4.20
CA TYR A 221 15.38 27.36 -4.01
C TYR A 221 15.78 28.34 -2.92
N ARG A 222 16.21 27.86 -1.74
CA ARG A 222 16.70 28.74 -0.67
C ARG A 222 17.86 29.59 -1.12
N TYR A 223 18.84 28.98 -1.80
CA TYR A 223 20.02 29.70 -2.27
C TYR A 223 19.65 30.81 -3.26
N TYR A 224 18.81 30.48 -4.25
CA TYR A 224 18.33 31.46 -5.22
C TYR A 224 17.52 32.57 -4.54
N ASN A 225 16.50 32.21 -3.75
CA ASN A 225 15.60 33.16 -3.10
C ASN A 225 16.30 34.10 -2.12
N ALA A 226 17.37 33.63 -1.46
CA ALA A 226 18.19 34.47 -0.59
C ALA A 226 19.10 35.44 -1.38
N ASN A 227 19.39 35.16 -2.66
CA ASN A 227 20.38 35.88 -3.44
C ASN A 227 19.85 36.47 -4.77
N PHE A 228 18.57 36.37 -5.08
CA PHE A 228 18.01 36.69 -6.40
C PHE A 228 18.37 38.09 -6.92
N VAL A 229 18.42 39.11 -6.05
CA VAL A 229 18.91 40.46 -6.40
C VAL A 229 20.38 40.41 -6.85
N ALA A 230 21.25 39.78 -6.05
CA ALA A 230 22.67 39.64 -6.35
C ALA A 230 22.95 38.69 -7.53
N LEU A 231 21.97 37.88 -7.95
CA LEU A 231 22.04 37.03 -9.13
C LEU A 231 21.68 37.81 -10.42
N GLY A 232 21.38 39.10 -10.31
CA GLY A 232 21.09 39.96 -11.46
C GLY A 232 19.68 39.77 -12.01
N ASP A 233 18.69 39.37 -11.21
CA ASP A 233 17.33 39.10 -11.70
C ASP A 233 16.60 40.31 -12.31
N PHE A 234 17.12 41.52 -12.10
CA PHE A 234 16.61 42.78 -12.63
C PHE A 234 17.38 43.24 -13.89
N LEU A 235 18.34 42.43 -14.35
CA LEU A 235 19.05 42.64 -15.61
C LEU A 235 18.21 42.14 -16.79
N GLU A 236 18.09 42.98 -17.79
CA GLU A 236 17.46 42.63 -19.05
C GLU A 236 18.32 41.61 -19.84
N PRO A 237 17.68 40.70 -20.60
CA PRO A 237 16.24 40.56 -20.76
C PRO A 237 15.58 39.83 -19.58
N THR A 238 14.40 40.33 -19.17
CA THR A 238 13.60 39.83 -18.04
C THR A 238 12.40 39.03 -18.52
N TYR A 239 12.00 38.02 -17.75
CA TYR A 239 10.84 37.19 -18.05
C TYR A 239 9.55 37.94 -17.66
N ARG A 240 9.46 38.37 -16.39
CA ARG A 240 8.23 38.93 -15.82
C ARG A 240 8.27 40.45 -15.73
N LYS A 241 7.13 41.09 -15.99
CA LYS A 241 6.92 42.51 -15.74
C LYS A 241 5.76 42.68 -14.77
N ILE A 242 5.93 43.58 -13.81
CA ILE A 242 4.95 43.92 -12.78
C ILE A 242 4.58 45.38 -12.99
N TYR A 243 3.34 45.62 -13.39
CA TYR A 243 2.76 46.94 -13.55
C TYR A 243 2.01 47.35 -12.28
N LEU A 244 2.25 48.58 -11.85
CA LEU A 244 1.47 49.29 -10.84
C LEU A 244 0.66 50.37 -11.56
N ILE A 245 -0.66 50.31 -11.51
CA ILE A 245 -1.56 51.12 -12.37
C ILE A 245 -2.55 51.88 -11.48
N GLY A 246 -2.74 53.17 -11.70
CA GLY A 246 -3.68 53.98 -10.92
C GLY A 246 -4.17 55.21 -11.69
N GLU A 247 -5.12 55.94 -11.11
CA GLU A 247 -5.50 57.25 -11.64
C GLU A 247 -4.35 58.25 -11.52
N ARG A 248 -4.30 59.25 -12.38
CA ARG A 248 -3.20 60.23 -12.41
C ARG A 248 -3.01 60.90 -11.04
N GLY A 249 -1.80 60.82 -10.48
CA GLY A 249 -1.47 61.37 -9.17
C GLY A 249 -1.93 60.54 -7.95
N THR A 250 -2.47 59.34 -8.17
CA THR A 250 -2.83 58.39 -7.09
C THR A 250 -1.72 57.38 -6.79
N LEU A 251 -0.76 57.23 -7.71
CA LEU A 251 0.41 56.37 -7.49
C LEU A 251 1.44 57.06 -6.58
N PRO A 252 2.04 56.33 -5.63
CA PRO A 252 3.11 56.88 -4.79
C PRO A 252 4.42 57.03 -5.56
N ILE A 253 5.22 58.03 -5.18
CA ILE A 253 6.61 58.16 -5.68
C ILE A 253 7.42 56.98 -5.13
N LEU A 254 7.94 56.12 -6.01
CA LEU A 254 8.82 55.01 -5.62
C LEU A 254 10.17 55.60 -5.11
N GLU A 255 10.48 55.45 -3.82
CA GLU A 255 11.71 55.98 -3.20
C GLU A 255 13.01 55.33 -3.73
N PRO A 256 14.19 55.95 -3.51
CA PRO A 256 15.49 55.38 -3.87
C PRO A 256 15.79 54.00 -3.30
N GLU A 257 15.13 53.57 -2.20
CA GLU A 257 15.31 52.23 -1.60
C GLU A 257 14.73 51.09 -2.46
N LEU A 258 13.85 51.41 -3.42
CA LEU A 258 13.41 50.51 -4.49
C LEU A 258 14.31 50.59 -5.73
N LYS A 259 15.42 51.36 -5.72
CA LYS A 259 16.46 51.24 -6.75
C LYS A 259 17.19 49.94 -6.52
N ILE A 260 16.73 48.91 -7.22
CA ILE A 260 17.28 47.58 -7.12
C ILE A 260 18.62 47.58 -7.85
N ASP A 261 19.65 47.10 -7.16
CA ASP A 261 20.97 46.93 -7.73
C ASP A 261 20.89 46.05 -8.99
N LYS A 262 21.32 46.60 -10.13
CA LYS A 262 21.43 45.89 -11.42
C LYS A 262 22.83 45.30 -11.60
N SER A 263 23.62 45.16 -10.54
CA SER A 263 24.89 44.45 -10.57
C SER A 263 24.68 42.94 -10.40
N ILE A 264 25.63 42.16 -10.91
CA ILE A 264 25.66 40.71 -10.75
C ILE A 264 26.86 40.33 -9.90
N ASP A 265 26.61 39.64 -8.80
CA ASP A 265 27.63 38.97 -8.03
C ASP A 265 27.99 37.67 -8.75
N SER A 266 29.08 37.73 -9.51
CA SER A 266 29.54 36.61 -10.34
C SER A 266 29.85 35.36 -9.51
N LEU A 267 30.31 35.51 -8.25
CA LEU A 267 30.60 34.38 -7.36
C LEU A 267 29.30 33.70 -6.93
N LYS A 268 28.28 34.47 -6.57
CA LYS A 268 26.97 33.90 -6.22
C LYS A 268 26.30 33.20 -7.40
N ARG A 269 26.44 33.74 -8.61
CA ARG A 269 25.93 33.09 -9.82
C ARG A 269 26.68 31.79 -10.12
N GLN A 270 28.00 31.76 -9.98
CA GLN A 270 28.78 30.53 -10.12
C GLN A 270 28.37 29.47 -9.08
N ASN A 271 28.11 29.89 -7.84
CA ASN A 271 27.64 28.99 -6.79
C ASN A 271 26.24 28.43 -7.08
N LEU A 272 25.31 29.23 -7.61
CA LEU A 272 24.00 28.73 -8.05
C LEU A 272 24.17 27.65 -9.13
N LEU A 273 25.01 27.91 -10.13
CA LEU A 273 25.31 26.96 -11.19
C LEU A 273 25.93 25.68 -10.62
N SER A 274 26.91 25.80 -9.73
CA SER A 274 27.52 24.66 -9.04
C SER A 274 26.45 23.84 -8.32
N LEU A 275 25.59 24.46 -7.51
CA LEU A 275 24.55 23.75 -6.78
C LEU A 275 23.60 22.96 -7.70
N VAL A 276 23.21 23.56 -8.84
CA VAL A 276 22.38 22.88 -9.85
C VAL A 276 23.14 21.72 -10.50
N PHE A 277 24.39 21.94 -10.93
CA PHE A 277 25.22 20.91 -11.55
C PHE A 277 25.61 19.80 -10.58
N ASP A 278 25.88 20.11 -9.32
CA ASP A 278 26.20 19.16 -8.25
C ASP A 278 24.97 18.32 -7.93
N ALA A 279 23.78 18.91 -7.83
CA ALA A 279 22.54 18.15 -7.62
C ALA A 279 22.27 17.15 -8.76
N ILE A 280 22.47 17.58 -10.02
CA ILE A 280 22.36 16.71 -11.21
C ILE A 280 23.51 15.70 -11.25
N GLY A 281 24.72 16.13 -10.92
CA GLY A 281 25.97 15.37 -10.97
C GLY A 281 26.02 14.27 -9.92
N GLU A 282 25.61 14.55 -8.69
CA GLU A 282 25.47 13.57 -7.60
C GLU A 282 24.35 12.58 -7.89
N HIS A 283 23.21 13.02 -8.44
CA HIS A 283 22.17 12.10 -8.93
C HIS A 283 22.71 11.17 -10.03
N ASN A 284 23.46 11.72 -10.98
CA ASN A 284 24.09 10.94 -12.04
C ASN A 284 25.28 10.10 -11.55
N GLN A 285 25.99 10.51 -10.49
CA GLN A 285 27.04 9.72 -9.83
C GLN A 285 26.45 8.60 -8.98
N GLY A 286 25.29 8.80 -8.36
CA GLY A 286 24.51 7.75 -7.72
C GLY A 286 24.08 6.69 -8.74
N LYS A 287 23.63 7.13 -9.93
CA LYS A 287 23.39 6.22 -11.06
C LYS A 287 24.67 5.61 -11.63
N LYS A 288 25.79 6.34 -11.73
CA LYS A 288 27.09 5.76 -12.13
C LYS A 288 27.65 4.79 -11.10
N SER A 289 27.37 4.97 -9.81
CA SER A 289 27.75 4.02 -8.76
C SER A 289 26.86 2.79 -8.82
N HIS A 290 25.59 2.95 -9.19
CA HIS A 290 24.69 1.83 -9.48
C HIS A 290 25.10 1.09 -10.77
N VAL A 291 25.50 1.82 -11.82
CA VAL A 291 26.07 1.25 -13.06
C VAL A 291 27.45 0.65 -12.80
N HIS A 292 28.25 1.21 -11.91
CA HIS A 292 29.55 0.66 -11.50
C HIS A 292 29.37 -0.61 -10.67
N ASN A 293 28.39 -0.65 -9.77
CA ASN A 293 28.03 -1.87 -9.05
C ASN A 293 27.43 -2.93 -10.00
N LEU A 294 26.67 -2.51 -11.01
CA LEU A 294 26.23 -3.39 -12.09
C LEU A 294 27.40 -3.83 -12.96
N ASP A 295 28.40 -2.99 -13.22
CA ASP A 295 29.63 -3.33 -13.94
C ASP A 295 30.51 -4.27 -13.10
N GLU A 296 30.57 -4.11 -11.77
CA GLU A 296 31.23 -5.03 -10.86
C GLU A 296 30.49 -6.37 -10.80
N MET A 297 29.16 -6.37 -10.79
CA MET A 297 28.35 -7.59 -10.94
C MET A 297 28.55 -8.24 -12.31
N ILE A 298 28.60 -7.46 -13.39
CA ILE A 298 28.88 -7.94 -14.74
C ILE A 298 30.31 -8.46 -14.83
N ASN A 299 31.28 -7.85 -14.15
CA ASN A 299 32.66 -8.30 -14.12
C ASN A 299 32.82 -9.56 -13.26
N SER A 300 32.06 -9.69 -12.18
CA SER A 300 31.94 -10.93 -11.39
C SER A 300 31.32 -12.04 -12.23
N LEU A 301 30.23 -11.75 -12.93
CA LEU A 301 29.58 -12.69 -13.86
C LEU A 301 30.49 -13.02 -15.06
N LYS A 302 31.27 -12.08 -15.58
CA LYS A 302 32.30 -12.33 -16.62
C LYS A 302 33.46 -13.16 -16.08
N GLY A 303 33.85 -12.99 -14.82
CA GLY A 303 34.83 -13.86 -14.14
C GLY A 303 34.32 -15.29 -14.04
N GLU A 304 33.07 -15.48 -13.65
CA GLU A 304 32.40 -16.79 -13.67
C GLU A 304 32.26 -17.34 -15.11
N LEU A 305 31.95 -16.47 -16.08
CA LEU A 305 31.86 -16.83 -17.50
C LEU A 305 33.23 -17.21 -18.09
N GLN A 306 34.32 -16.61 -17.63
CA GLN A 306 35.68 -16.90 -18.07
C GLN A 306 36.22 -18.19 -17.45
N VAL A 307 35.85 -18.49 -16.21
CA VAL A 307 36.08 -19.81 -15.59
C VAL A 307 35.32 -20.88 -16.38
N LYS A 308 34.05 -20.63 -16.73
CA LYS A 308 33.28 -21.52 -17.61
C LYS A 308 33.80 -21.57 -19.05
N GLY A 309 34.37 -20.47 -19.56
CA GLY A 309 34.98 -20.39 -20.89
C GLY A 309 36.25 -21.22 -21.00
N ASN A 310 37.12 -21.16 -20.00
CA ASN A 310 38.32 -22.01 -19.93
C ASN A 310 37.97 -23.50 -19.74
N GLU A 311 36.82 -23.80 -19.13
CA GLU A 311 36.26 -25.16 -19.08
C GLU A 311 35.69 -25.59 -20.45
N ILE A 312 35.06 -24.67 -21.19
CA ILE A 312 34.55 -24.90 -22.56
C ILE A 312 35.69 -25.11 -23.56
N ASP A 313 36.78 -24.35 -23.49
CA ASP A 313 37.93 -24.52 -24.40
C ASP A 313 38.60 -25.89 -24.22
N LYS A 314 38.69 -26.36 -22.96
CA LYS A 314 39.13 -27.73 -22.67
C LYS A 314 38.18 -28.77 -23.26
N VAL A 315 36.87 -28.54 -23.19
CA VAL A 315 35.86 -29.41 -23.81
C VAL A 315 35.96 -29.37 -25.34
N ASN A 316 36.28 -28.24 -25.96
CA ASN A 316 36.40 -28.11 -27.42
C ASN A 316 37.59 -28.86 -28.00
N THR A 317 38.78 -28.79 -27.39
CA THR A 317 39.95 -29.59 -27.83
C THR A 317 39.65 -31.09 -27.75
N ILE A 318 38.92 -31.45 -26.71
CA ILE A 318 38.49 -32.81 -26.42
C ILE A 318 37.44 -33.31 -27.43
N VAL A 319 36.52 -32.44 -27.87
CA VAL A 319 35.51 -32.77 -28.91
C VAL A 319 36.18 -33.05 -30.26
N GLN A 320 37.21 -32.28 -30.66
CA GLN A 320 37.95 -32.52 -31.90
C GLN A 320 38.64 -33.90 -31.96
N GLU A 321 39.18 -34.37 -30.83
CA GLU A 321 39.77 -35.71 -30.76
C GLU A 321 38.73 -36.83 -30.87
N LYS A 322 37.51 -36.59 -30.39
CA LYS A 322 36.40 -37.56 -30.44
C LYS A 322 35.71 -37.63 -31.80
N GLU A 323 35.60 -36.51 -32.52
CA GLU A 323 35.15 -36.50 -33.92
C GLU A 323 36.06 -37.35 -34.81
N THR A 324 37.38 -37.27 -34.60
CA THR A 324 38.35 -38.11 -35.31
C THR A 324 38.15 -39.60 -35.02
N HIS A 325 37.73 -39.95 -33.81
CA HIS A 325 37.47 -41.33 -33.40
C HIS A 325 36.13 -41.87 -33.93
N ILE A 326 35.09 -41.03 -33.99
CA ILE A 326 33.79 -41.39 -34.60
C ILE A 326 33.97 -41.67 -36.08
N HIS A 327 34.77 -40.87 -36.79
CA HIS A 327 35.08 -41.11 -38.21
C HIS A 327 35.76 -42.47 -38.44
N ASN A 328 36.62 -42.91 -37.51
CA ASN A 328 37.25 -44.23 -37.58
C ASN A 328 36.25 -45.38 -37.30
N LEU A 329 35.25 -45.16 -36.44
CA LEU A 329 34.22 -46.16 -36.13
C LEU A 329 33.20 -46.34 -37.26
N ASP A 330 32.82 -45.26 -37.95
CA ASP A 330 31.99 -45.34 -39.16
C ASP A 330 32.70 -46.13 -40.28
N GLY A 331 34.02 -46.00 -40.40
CA GLY A 331 34.82 -46.83 -41.31
C GLY A 331 34.76 -48.32 -40.99
N ILE A 332 34.70 -48.68 -39.70
CA ILE A 332 34.57 -50.07 -39.25
C ILE A 332 33.15 -50.61 -39.48
N ILE A 333 32.11 -49.80 -39.22
CA ILE A 333 30.71 -50.19 -39.46
C ILE A 333 30.46 -50.42 -40.95
N THR A 334 30.96 -49.55 -41.82
CA THR A 334 30.86 -49.71 -43.27
C THR A 334 31.56 -50.98 -43.76
N GLY A 335 32.68 -51.35 -43.13
CA GLY A 335 33.37 -52.62 -43.41
C GLY A 335 32.55 -53.85 -43.03
N LEU A 336 31.89 -53.82 -41.86
CA LEU A 336 31.07 -54.93 -41.36
C LEU A 336 29.76 -55.09 -42.15
N GLU A 337 29.16 -53.99 -42.63
CA GLU A 337 27.99 -54.04 -43.53
C GLU A 337 28.34 -54.68 -44.89
N GLY A 338 29.54 -54.40 -45.41
CA GLY A 338 30.08 -55.05 -46.61
C GLY A 338 30.31 -56.55 -46.44
N GLU A 339 30.85 -56.98 -45.29
CA GLU A 339 31.04 -58.41 -44.97
C GLU A 339 29.70 -59.15 -44.82
N LEU A 340 28.66 -58.50 -44.28
CA LEU A 340 27.33 -59.10 -44.12
C LEU A 340 26.62 -59.32 -45.47
N GLN A 341 26.85 -58.43 -46.45
CA GLN A 341 26.29 -58.54 -47.79
C GLN A 341 26.94 -59.66 -48.61
N VAL A 342 28.26 -59.84 -48.49
CA VAL A 342 28.99 -60.95 -49.13
C VAL A 342 28.59 -62.31 -48.54
N LYS A 343 28.35 -62.39 -47.22
CA LYS A 343 27.86 -63.61 -46.56
C LYS A 343 26.43 -63.99 -46.95
N GLY A 344 25.61 -63.02 -47.35
CA GLY A 344 24.25 -63.26 -47.89
C GLY A 344 24.27 -63.94 -49.25
N GLU A 345 25.18 -63.53 -50.14
CA GLU A 345 25.33 -64.11 -51.49
C GLU A 345 25.97 -65.51 -51.48
N GLU A 346 26.81 -65.83 -50.49
CA GLU A 346 27.38 -67.17 -50.30
C GLU A 346 26.34 -68.22 -49.83
N ILE A 347 25.29 -67.80 -49.10
CA ILE A 347 24.23 -68.70 -48.58
C ILE A 347 23.24 -69.10 -49.69
N ASP A 348 22.98 -68.22 -50.65
CA ASP A 348 22.16 -68.52 -51.83
C ASP A 348 22.89 -69.44 -52.83
N GLY A 349 24.22 -69.40 -52.88
CA GLY A 349 25.05 -70.34 -53.66
C GLY A 349 25.18 -71.75 -53.06
N VAL A 350 25.19 -71.87 -51.73
CA VAL A 350 25.27 -73.17 -51.04
C VAL A 350 23.96 -73.97 -51.16
N ASN A 351 22.81 -73.29 -51.21
CA ASN A 351 21.50 -73.94 -51.43
C ASN A 351 21.32 -74.53 -52.86
N ALA A 352 22.12 -74.08 -53.84
CA ALA A 352 22.13 -74.66 -55.20
C ALA A 352 23.09 -75.85 -55.37
N ILE A 353 24.09 -76.02 -54.49
CA ILE A 353 25.11 -77.09 -54.57
C ILE A 353 24.74 -78.31 -53.71
N VAL A 354 23.92 -78.13 -52.67
CA VAL A 354 23.37 -79.24 -51.85
C VAL A 354 22.39 -80.11 -52.63
N GLY A 355 21.74 -79.59 -53.69
CA GLY A 355 20.86 -80.36 -54.57
C GLY A 355 21.54 -81.31 -55.56
N ASP A 356 22.85 -81.15 -55.83
CA ASP A 356 23.58 -81.94 -56.85
C ASP A 356 24.58 -82.94 -56.23
N LYS A 357 24.82 -82.85 -54.92
CA LYS A 357 25.74 -83.73 -54.16
C LYS A 357 25.07 -84.97 -53.55
N GLU A 358 23.74 -85.11 -53.66
CA GLU A 358 23.01 -86.34 -53.28
C GLU A 358 23.24 -87.54 -54.23
N THR A 359 23.96 -87.35 -55.35
CA THR A 359 24.14 -88.41 -56.38
C THR A 359 25.59 -88.94 -56.51
N HIS A 360 26.56 -88.55 -55.67
CA HIS A 360 27.97 -88.97 -55.86
C HIS A 360 28.74 -89.44 -54.61
N ILE A 361 28.11 -89.47 -53.43
CA ILE A 361 28.70 -90.04 -52.19
C ILE A 361 28.61 -91.58 -52.19
N HIS A 362 28.59 -92.20 -53.37
CA HIS A 362 28.59 -93.66 -53.52
C HIS A 362 29.97 -94.24 -53.88
N ASN A 363 31.12 -93.53 -54.00
CA ASN A 363 32.26 -94.21 -54.64
C ASN A 363 33.74 -93.99 -54.30
N LEU A 364 34.24 -93.11 -53.41
CA LEU A 364 35.73 -92.93 -53.36
C LEU A 364 36.37 -92.90 -51.97
N ASP A 365 36.03 -93.92 -51.19
CA ASP A 365 36.72 -94.42 -50.00
C ASP A 365 38.09 -95.08 -50.33
N ALA A 366 38.87 -94.57 -51.30
CA ALA A 366 40.07 -95.25 -51.81
C ALA A 366 41.29 -94.37 -52.16
N ILE A 367 41.21 -93.03 -52.16
CA ILE A 367 42.31 -92.16 -52.64
C ILE A 367 43.19 -91.60 -51.51
N ILE A 368 42.82 -91.86 -50.25
CA ILE A 368 43.58 -91.52 -49.04
C ILE A 368 44.97 -92.22 -48.98
N THR A 369 45.32 -93.09 -49.93
CA THR A 369 46.60 -93.82 -49.97
C THR A 369 47.67 -93.19 -50.89
N GLY A 370 47.41 -92.04 -51.55
CA GLY A 370 48.31 -91.47 -52.56
C GLY A 370 49.12 -90.22 -52.20
N LEU A 371 48.84 -89.58 -51.06
CA LEU A 371 49.42 -88.26 -50.72
C LEU A 371 50.74 -88.33 -49.93
N GLU A 372 51.29 -89.53 -49.72
CA GLU A 372 52.53 -89.73 -48.96
C GLU A 372 53.83 -89.54 -49.79
N GLU A 373 53.76 -89.31 -51.12
CA GLU A 373 54.97 -89.23 -51.97
C GLU A 373 55.39 -87.83 -52.45
N GLU A 374 54.62 -86.76 -52.21
CA GLU A 374 55.01 -85.38 -52.62
C GLU A 374 55.94 -84.65 -51.63
N LEU A 375 56.25 -85.28 -50.48
CA LEU A 375 56.99 -84.69 -49.36
C LEU A 375 58.51 -84.48 -49.62
N GLN A 376 59.04 -84.72 -50.82
CA GLN A 376 60.48 -84.77 -51.06
C GLN A 376 61.09 -83.55 -51.80
N VAL A 377 60.30 -82.54 -52.23
CA VAL A 377 60.81 -81.44 -53.07
C VAL A 377 60.93 -80.07 -52.36
N LYS A 378 60.33 -79.86 -51.18
CA LYS A 378 60.31 -78.54 -50.51
C LYS A 378 61.55 -78.15 -49.68
N GLY A 379 62.64 -78.91 -49.72
CA GLY A 379 63.80 -78.74 -48.84
C GLY A 379 64.79 -77.61 -49.16
N LYS A 380 64.71 -76.90 -50.31
CA LYS A 380 65.75 -75.93 -50.72
C LYS A 380 65.41 -74.44 -50.52
N GLU A 381 64.18 -74.09 -50.15
CA GLU A 381 63.79 -72.69 -49.93
C GLU A 381 64.10 -72.18 -48.51
N ILE A 382 64.41 -73.07 -47.57
CA ILE A 382 64.53 -72.75 -46.14
C ILE A 382 65.86 -72.04 -45.78
N ASP A 383 66.94 -72.22 -46.53
CA ASP A 383 68.25 -71.65 -46.18
C ASP A 383 68.41 -70.15 -46.51
N LEU A 384 67.64 -69.62 -47.46
CA LEU A 384 67.68 -68.18 -47.81
C LEU A 384 66.92 -67.32 -46.77
N VAL A 385 65.90 -67.89 -46.13
CA VAL A 385 65.06 -67.18 -45.15
C VAL A 385 65.79 -66.95 -43.83
N ASN A 386 66.62 -67.89 -43.39
CA ASN A 386 67.30 -67.83 -42.09
C ASN A 386 68.38 -66.73 -41.98
N THR A 387 68.87 -66.21 -43.10
CA THR A 387 69.87 -65.11 -43.10
C THR A 387 69.22 -63.74 -42.94
N ILE A 388 68.00 -63.55 -43.46
CA ILE A 388 67.24 -62.28 -43.36
C ILE A 388 66.65 -62.10 -41.96
N VAL A 389 66.28 -63.19 -41.29
CA VAL A 389 65.67 -63.14 -39.95
C VAL A 389 66.63 -62.57 -38.90
N ARG A 390 67.91 -62.98 -38.92
CA ARG A 390 68.91 -62.55 -37.92
C ARG A 390 69.26 -61.05 -37.97
N GLU A 391 69.11 -60.41 -39.13
CA GLU A 391 69.37 -58.96 -39.28
C GLU A 391 68.19 -58.10 -38.81
N LYS A 392 66.98 -58.68 -38.78
CA LYS A 392 65.76 -58.00 -38.32
C LYS A 392 65.57 -58.09 -36.80
N GLU A 393 65.98 -59.19 -36.17
CA GLU A 393 65.87 -59.41 -34.72
C GLU A 393 66.65 -58.37 -33.89
N SER A 394 67.79 -57.86 -34.37
CA SER A 394 68.57 -56.82 -33.67
C SER A 394 67.95 -55.42 -33.73
N ARG A 395 67.04 -55.12 -34.68
CA ARG A 395 66.32 -53.84 -34.74
C ARG A 395 65.03 -53.86 -33.91
N ILE A 396 64.46 -55.04 -33.67
CA ILE A 396 63.25 -55.23 -32.86
C ILE A 396 63.53 -54.94 -31.38
N LEU A 397 64.68 -55.42 -30.87
CA LEU A 397 65.08 -55.19 -29.47
C LEU A 397 65.29 -53.72 -29.06
N ASN A 398 65.56 -52.82 -30.01
CA ASN A 398 65.74 -51.39 -29.74
C ASN A 398 64.43 -50.58 -29.93
N LEU A 399 63.38 -51.20 -30.49
CA LEU A 399 62.04 -50.62 -30.62
C LEU A 399 61.15 -50.95 -29.42
N ASP A 400 61.32 -52.13 -28.81
CA ASP A 400 60.55 -52.55 -27.63
C ASP A 400 60.79 -51.63 -26.40
N GLU A 401 62.00 -51.08 -26.26
CA GLU A 401 62.33 -50.15 -25.16
C GLU A 401 61.66 -48.77 -25.33
N ILE A 402 61.33 -48.37 -26.57
CA ILE A 402 60.58 -47.15 -26.89
C ILE A 402 59.07 -47.39 -26.75
N ILE A 403 58.58 -48.56 -27.17
CA ILE A 403 57.16 -48.95 -27.06
C ILE A 403 56.72 -48.98 -25.59
N THR A 404 57.55 -49.52 -24.70
CA THR A 404 57.21 -49.62 -23.26
C THR A 404 57.06 -48.25 -22.60
N GLY A 405 57.78 -47.22 -23.07
CA GLY A 405 57.62 -45.84 -22.61
C GLY A 405 56.32 -45.18 -23.12
N LEU A 406 55.92 -45.47 -24.35
CA LEU A 406 54.70 -44.95 -24.97
C LEU A 406 53.42 -45.60 -24.41
N GLU A 407 53.48 -46.87 -24.02
CA GLU A 407 52.35 -47.59 -23.42
C GLU A 407 51.93 -47.00 -22.05
N GLY A 408 52.89 -46.50 -21.26
CA GLY A 408 52.63 -45.83 -19.99
C GLY A 408 51.86 -44.51 -20.15
N GLU A 409 52.21 -43.72 -21.17
CA GLU A 409 51.49 -42.47 -21.50
C GLU A 409 50.10 -42.75 -22.11
N LEU A 410 49.97 -43.83 -22.90
CA LEU A 410 48.70 -44.22 -23.52
C LEU A 410 47.64 -44.62 -22.48
N GLN A 411 48.06 -45.28 -21.39
CA GLN A 411 47.15 -45.80 -20.37
C GLN A 411 46.58 -44.69 -19.47
N GLU A 412 47.31 -43.60 -19.28
CA GLU A 412 46.81 -42.41 -18.57
C GLU A 412 45.84 -41.61 -19.46
N LYS A 413 46.11 -41.53 -20.77
CA LYS A 413 45.21 -40.92 -21.76
C LYS A 413 43.88 -41.66 -21.91
N ALA A 414 43.87 -43.00 -21.80
CA ALA A 414 42.66 -43.81 -21.91
C ALA A 414 41.61 -43.54 -20.82
N LYS A 415 42.01 -43.21 -19.58
CA LYS A 415 41.06 -42.93 -18.48
C LYS A 415 40.44 -41.54 -18.57
N GLU A 416 41.13 -40.61 -19.21
CA GLU A 416 40.65 -39.25 -19.48
C GLU A 416 39.63 -39.26 -20.63
N ILE A 417 39.90 -40.05 -21.67
CA ILE A 417 39.05 -40.34 -22.83
C ILE A 417 37.65 -40.85 -22.44
N ASP A 418 37.52 -41.59 -21.34
CA ASP A 418 36.24 -42.20 -20.94
C ASP A 418 35.30 -41.22 -20.20
N ARG A 419 35.84 -40.30 -19.38
CA ARG A 419 35.06 -39.20 -18.78
C ARG A 419 34.57 -38.19 -19.82
N ILE A 420 35.40 -38.00 -20.83
CA ILE A 420 35.09 -37.16 -21.98
C ILE A 420 33.91 -37.71 -22.76
N ASN A 421 33.87 -39.03 -23.01
CA ASN A 421 32.78 -39.67 -23.78
C ASN A 421 31.40 -39.43 -23.16
N THR A 422 31.30 -39.32 -21.83
CA THR A 422 30.04 -39.01 -21.15
C THR A 422 29.61 -37.55 -21.34
N ILE A 423 30.56 -36.62 -21.30
CA ILE A 423 30.31 -35.18 -21.51
C ILE A 423 29.97 -34.89 -22.98
N VAL A 424 30.59 -35.61 -23.92
CA VAL A 424 30.30 -35.50 -25.36
C VAL A 424 28.86 -35.91 -25.67
N ARG A 425 28.34 -36.99 -25.06
CA ARG A 425 26.91 -37.38 -25.24
C ARG A 425 25.94 -36.31 -24.72
N GLU A 426 26.27 -35.60 -23.63
CA GLU A 426 25.45 -34.50 -23.11
C GLU A 426 25.56 -33.23 -23.98
N LYS A 427 26.75 -32.93 -24.51
CA LYS A 427 26.97 -31.79 -25.40
C LYS A 427 26.36 -32.00 -26.79
N GLU A 428 26.36 -33.21 -27.34
CA GLU A 428 25.61 -33.57 -28.56
C GLU A 428 24.10 -33.40 -28.38
N SER A 429 23.56 -33.69 -27.19
CA SER A 429 22.16 -33.36 -26.86
C SER A 429 21.93 -31.85 -26.80
N HIS A 430 22.91 -31.09 -26.29
CA HIS A 430 22.82 -29.63 -26.18
C HIS A 430 22.96 -28.92 -27.53
N ILE A 431 23.78 -29.46 -28.44
CA ILE A 431 23.93 -28.95 -29.82
C ILE A 431 22.66 -29.25 -30.62
N ARG A 432 22.06 -30.44 -30.51
CA ARG A 432 20.72 -30.71 -31.07
C ARG A 432 19.66 -29.76 -30.50
N ASN A 433 19.75 -29.40 -29.23
CA ASN A 433 18.85 -28.43 -28.60
C ASN A 433 19.13 -26.98 -29.04
N LEU A 434 20.39 -26.63 -29.32
CA LEU A 434 20.78 -25.31 -29.84
C LEU A 434 20.41 -25.16 -31.31
N ASP A 435 20.56 -26.20 -32.14
CA ASP A 435 20.04 -26.22 -33.51
C ASP A 435 18.51 -26.15 -33.51
N SER A 436 17.84 -26.90 -32.63
CA SER A 436 16.40 -26.76 -32.44
C SER A 436 16.00 -25.37 -31.93
N ALA A 437 16.83 -24.73 -31.09
CA ALA A 437 16.61 -23.36 -30.63
C ALA A 437 16.91 -22.32 -31.70
N ILE A 438 17.88 -22.55 -32.59
CA ILE A 438 18.20 -21.68 -33.74
C ILE A 438 17.11 -21.83 -34.80
N THR A 439 16.71 -23.03 -35.18
CA THR A 439 15.53 -23.26 -36.03
C THR A 439 14.26 -22.72 -35.38
N GLY A 440 14.16 -22.79 -34.05
CA GLY A 440 13.07 -22.18 -33.28
C GLY A 440 13.14 -20.65 -33.24
N LEU A 441 14.33 -20.05 -33.26
CA LEU A 441 14.55 -18.61 -33.31
C LEU A 441 14.39 -18.07 -34.74
N GLU A 442 14.79 -18.82 -35.76
CA GLU A 442 14.53 -18.55 -37.17
C GLU A 442 13.05 -18.72 -37.48
N GLY A 443 12.39 -19.73 -36.89
CA GLY A 443 10.94 -19.89 -36.92
C GLY A 443 10.23 -18.75 -36.18
N LYS A 444 10.73 -18.32 -35.01
CA LYS A 444 10.21 -17.14 -34.30
C LYS A 444 10.50 -15.84 -35.04
N LEU A 445 11.60 -15.74 -35.76
CA LEU A 445 11.94 -14.59 -36.60
C LEU A 445 11.03 -14.55 -37.82
N GLN A 446 10.80 -15.69 -38.47
CA GLN A 446 9.83 -15.84 -39.56
C GLN A 446 8.39 -15.58 -39.07
N VAL A 447 8.03 -16.04 -37.87
CA VAL A 447 6.75 -15.72 -37.22
C VAL A 447 6.68 -14.25 -36.87
N LYS A 448 7.76 -13.61 -36.39
CA LYS A 448 7.81 -12.17 -36.13
C LYS A 448 7.78 -11.35 -37.42
N GLU A 449 8.38 -11.81 -38.50
CA GLU A 449 8.31 -11.20 -39.84
C GLU A 449 6.94 -11.40 -40.47
N ASN A 450 6.30 -12.56 -40.26
CA ASN A 450 4.92 -12.82 -40.64
C ASN A 450 3.93 -12.04 -39.76
N GLU A 451 4.20 -11.87 -38.47
CA GLU A 451 3.45 -10.99 -37.56
C GLU A 451 3.67 -9.53 -37.93
N MET A 452 4.86 -9.14 -38.40
CA MET A 452 5.12 -7.79 -38.90
C MET A 452 4.48 -7.56 -40.26
N GLY A 453 4.40 -8.60 -41.09
CA GLY A 453 3.59 -8.66 -42.30
C GLY A 453 2.09 -8.59 -42.00
N MET A 454 1.62 -9.30 -40.99
CA MET A 454 0.23 -9.26 -40.52
C MET A 454 -0.09 -7.97 -39.78
N ILE A 455 0.86 -7.36 -39.09
CA ILE A 455 0.74 -6.03 -38.50
C ILE A 455 0.74 -5.00 -39.62
N ASN A 456 1.54 -5.14 -40.67
CA ASN A 456 1.48 -4.26 -41.83
C ASN A 456 0.17 -4.45 -42.61
N ILE A 457 -0.33 -5.67 -42.75
CA ILE A 457 -1.66 -5.95 -43.33
C ILE A 457 -2.75 -5.42 -42.41
N LEU A 458 -2.65 -5.55 -41.09
CA LEU A 458 -3.59 -4.98 -40.12
C LEU A 458 -3.50 -3.46 -40.10
N VAL A 459 -2.32 -2.87 -40.27
CA VAL A 459 -2.14 -1.42 -40.39
C VAL A 459 -2.78 -0.96 -41.70
N GLN A 460 -2.56 -1.68 -42.81
CA GLN A 460 -3.19 -1.39 -44.09
C GLN A 460 -4.72 -1.59 -44.03
N GLU A 461 -5.20 -2.65 -43.40
CA GLU A 461 -6.62 -2.92 -43.16
C GLU A 461 -7.22 -1.89 -42.21
N LYS A 462 -6.46 -1.40 -41.22
CA LYS A 462 -6.91 -0.31 -40.34
C LYS A 462 -6.88 1.03 -41.07
N GLU A 463 -5.94 1.27 -41.97
CA GLU A 463 -5.91 2.45 -42.84
C GLU A 463 -7.06 2.41 -43.85
N ASP A 464 -7.35 1.25 -44.43
CA ASP A 464 -8.49 1.00 -45.32
C ASP A 464 -9.81 1.02 -44.54
N LEU A 465 -9.84 0.53 -43.30
CA LEU A 465 -10.99 0.65 -42.39
C LEU A 465 -11.15 2.11 -41.95
N ILE A 466 -10.09 2.89 -41.77
CA ILE A 466 -10.15 4.33 -41.48
C ILE A 466 -10.62 5.08 -42.73
N SER A 467 -10.23 4.65 -43.93
CA SER A 467 -10.69 5.19 -45.21
C SER A 467 -12.16 4.86 -45.47
N ASN A 468 -12.58 3.61 -45.21
CA ASN A 468 -13.97 3.18 -45.24
C ASN A 468 -14.80 3.76 -44.09
N LEU A 469 -14.24 3.94 -42.91
CA LEU A 469 -14.91 4.65 -41.81
C LEU A 469 -15.03 6.12 -42.15
N LYS A 470 -14.07 6.74 -42.84
CA LYS A 470 -14.22 8.10 -43.38
C LYS A 470 -15.30 8.16 -44.45
N SER A 471 -15.34 7.22 -45.38
CA SER A 471 -16.38 7.16 -46.43
C SER A 471 -17.76 6.84 -45.84
N THR A 472 -17.82 6.01 -44.81
CA THR A 472 -19.03 5.67 -44.05
C THR A 472 -19.45 6.80 -43.13
N LEU A 473 -18.51 7.56 -42.56
CA LEU A 473 -18.78 8.77 -41.81
C LEU A 473 -19.33 9.86 -42.74
N LEU A 474 -18.77 9.98 -43.95
CA LEU A 474 -19.28 10.87 -45.01
C LEU A 474 -20.66 10.43 -45.54
N SER A 475 -20.91 9.11 -45.65
CA SER A 475 -22.22 8.57 -46.05
C SER A 475 -23.25 8.62 -44.91
N MET A 476 -22.79 8.55 -43.67
CA MET A 476 -23.58 8.76 -42.45
C MET A 476 -23.92 10.25 -42.27
N GLU A 477 -22.98 11.18 -42.45
CA GLU A 477 -23.24 12.62 -42.41
C GLU A 477 -24.23 13.07 -43.50
N SER A 478 -24.27 12.34 -44.63
CA SER A 478 -25.25 12.54 -45.71
C SER A 478 -26.53 11.68 -45.58
N SER A 479 -26.60 10.78 -44.60
CA SER A 479 -27.76 9.92 -44.35
C SER A 479 -28.89 10.68 -43.65
N ILE A 480 -30.13 10.45 -44.10
CA ILE A 480 -31.35 11.04 -43.53
C ILE A 480 -31.49 10.73 -42.03
N THR A 481 -31.05 9.55 -41.56
CA THR A 481 -31.11 9.19 -40.14
C THR A 481 -30.12 9.99 -39.29
N TRP A 482 -28.92 10.24 -39.80
CA TRP A 482 -27.97 11.11 -39.10
C TRP A 482 -28.42 12.56 -39.21
N GLN A 483 -28.96 13.01 -40.33
CA GLN A 483 -29.57 14.35 -40.40
C GLN A 483 -30.71 14.52 -39.40
N LEU A 484 -31.51 13.48 -39.14
CA LEU A 484 -32.53 13.47 -38.09
C LEU A 484 -31.94 13.42 -36.67
N VAL A 485 -30.88 12.64 -36.43
CA VAL A 485 -30.17 12.58 -35.13
C VAL A 485 -29.40 13.86 -34.85
N ALA A 486 -28.72 14.45 -35.84
CA ALA A 486 -28.11 15.76 -35.79
C ALA A 486 -29.15 16.86 -35.65
N ALA A 487 -30.31 16.76 -36.30
CA ALA A 487 -31.42 17.70 -36.09
C ALA A 487 -31.98 17.56 -34.67
N TYR A 488 -32.08 16.35 -34.12
CA TYR A 488 -32.45 16.11 -32.72
C TYR A 488 -31.37 16.60 -31.75
N HIS A 489 -30.08 16.39 -32.05
CA HIS A 489 -28.96 16.86 -31.24
C HIS A 489 -28.84 18.39 -31.30
N LYS A 490 -29.01 19.00 -32.48
CA LYS A 490 -29.13 20.45 -32.65
C LYS A 490 -30.39 20.99 -31.96
N LEU A 491 -31.50 20.26 -31.98
CA LEU A 491 -32.73 20.64 -31.28
C LEU A 491 -32.50 20.59 -29.77
N ILE A 492 -31.81 19.57 -29.25
CA ILE A 492 -31.41 19.45 -27.85
C ILE A 492 -30.36 20.52 -27.48
N GLU A 493 -29.38 20.84 -28.31
CA GLU A 493 -28.41 21.91 -28.04
C GLU A 493 -29.06 23.30 -28.14
N LYS A 494 -30.06 23.47 -29.01
CA LYS A 494 -30.82 24.72 -29.16
C LYS A 494 -31.85 24.91 -28.04
N LEU A 495 -32.46 23.83 -27.54
CA LEU A 495 -33.40 23.84 -26.41
C LEU A 495 -32.69 23.76 -25.05
N LEU A 496 -31.53 23.11 -24.98
CA LEU A 496 -30.70 22.86 -23.79
C LEU A 496 -29.22 23.13 -24.10
N PRO A 497 -28.81 24.40 -24.29
CA PRO A 497 -27.43 24.76 -24.57
C PRO A 497 -26.46 24.24 -23.52
N LEU A 498 -25.27 23.84 -23.96
CA LEU A 498 -24.16 23.46 -23.08
C LEU A 498 -23.89 24.60 -22.08
N ARG A 499 -23.71 24.25 -20.80
CA ARG A 499 -23.60 25.14 -19.62
C ARG A 499 -24.91 25.74 -19.06
N THR A 500 -26.07 25.37 -19.59
CA THR A 500 -27.33 25.71 -18.91
C THR A 500 -27.64 24.72 -17.78
N ARG A 501 -28.26 25.21 -16.70
CA ARG A 501 -28.71 24.33 -15.59
C ARG A 501 -29.56 23.17 -16.08
N ARG A 502 -30.44 23.40 -17.06
CA ARG A 502 -31.32 22.36 -17.62
C ARG A 502 -30.55 21.25 -18.36
N ARG A 503 -29.44 21.59 -19.05
CA ARG A 503 -28.54 20.59 -19.67
C ARG A 503 -27.80 19.77 -18.62
N HIS A 504 -27.32 20.43 -17.57
CA HIS A 504 -26.69 19.75 -16.44
C HIS A 504 -27.67 18.81 -15.72
N THR A 505 -28.93 19.20 -15.56
CA THR A 505 -29.97 18.32 -15.01
C THR A 505 -30.25 17.13 -15.92
N TYR A 506 -30.31 17.33 -17.24
CA TYR A 506 -30.51 16.27 -18.23
C TYR A 506 -29.37 15.24 -18.20
N ASP A 507 -28.12 15.70 -18.16
CA ASP A 507 -26.94 14.83 -18.11
C ASP A 507 -26.84 14.09 -16.75
N LEU A 508 -27.20 14.76 -15.65
CA LEU A 508 -27.32 14.13 -14.32
C LEU A 508 -28.45 13.11 -14.27
N LEU A 509 -29.56 13.34 -14.98
CA LEU A 509 -30.67 12.41 -15.06
C LEU A 509 -30.26 11.14 -15.81
N LEU A 510 -29.50 11.27 -16.89
CA LEU A 510 -28.93 10.15 -17.65
C LEU A 510 -27.93 9.34 -16.82
N ILE A 511 -27.03 9.99 -16.09
CA ILE A 511 -26.08 9.32 -15.18
C ILE A 511 -26.84 8.63 -14.03
N GLY A 512 -27.83 9.30 -13.45
CA GLY A 512 -28.68 8.75 -12.41
C GLY A 512 -29.48 7.54 -12.90
N LEU A 513 -30.06 7.62 -14.09
CA LEU A 513 -30.76 6.51 -14.76
C LEU A 513 -29.82 5.33 -15.02
N ARG A 514 -28.58 5.57 -15.46
CA ARG A 514 -27.59 4.52 -15.69
C ARG A 514 -27.22 3.78 -14.39
N ILE A 515 -27.06 4.52 -13.29
CA ILE A 515 -26.80 3.95 -11.96
C ILE A 515 -28.03 3.20 -11.44
N ILE A 516 -29.24 3.72 -11.66
CA ILE A 516 -30.48 3.04 -11.27
C ILE A 516 -30.67 1.73 -12.04
N VAL A 517 -30.37 1.74 -13.34
CA VAL A 517 -30.51 0.56 -14.22
C VAL A 517 -29.48 -0.51 -13.90
N ASN A 518 -28.23 -0.14 -13.56
CA ASN A 518 -27.14 -1.10 -13.34
C ASN A 518 -26.97 -1.51 -11.86
N GLU A 519 -27.28 -0.64 -10.90
CA GLU A 519 -26.92 -0.83 -9.48
C GLU A 519 -28.09 -0.55 -8.51
N GLY A 520 -29.25 -0.13 -9.02
CA GLY A 520 -30.45 0.11 -8.24
C GLY A 520 -30.48 1.39 -7.41
N TRP A 521 -31.68 1.76 -6.94
CA TRP A 521 -31.96 3.02 -6.24
C TRP A 521 -31.16 3.22 -4.93
N ARG A 522 -30.79 2.13 -4.25
CA ARG A 522 -29.99 2.20 -3.02
C ARG A 522 -28.54 2.61 -3.29
N SER A 523 -27.93 2.15 -4.39
CA SER A 523 -26.55 2.51 -4.77
C SER A 523 -26.45 4.00 -5.13
N LEU A 524 -27.43 4.51 -5.88
CA LEU A 524 -27.51 5.94 -6.21
C LEU A 524 -27.53 6.79 -4.92
N TRP A 525 -28.33 6.38 -3.92
CA TRP A 525 -28.43 7.11 -2.65
C TRP A 525 -27.14 7.07 -1.83
N PHE A 526 -26.46 5.92 -1.75
CA PHE A 526 -25.17 5.80 -1.05
C PHE A 526 -24.05 6.56 -1.76
N THR A 527 -24.01 6.52 -3.09
CA THR A 527 -23.02 7.21 -3.92
C THR A 527 -23.22 8.73 -3.88
N LEU A 528 -24.46 9.21 -3.93
CA LEU A 528 -24.78 10.62 -3.70
C LEU A 528 -24.42 11.05 -2.28
N LYS A 529 -24.79 10.26 -1.26
CA LYS A 529 -24.45 10.55 0.13
C LYS A 529 -22.94 10.65 0.31
N ARG A 530 -22.17 9.68 -0.20
CA ARG A 530 -20.70 9.65 -0.15
C ARG A 530 -20.07 10.84 -0.90
N ARG A 531 -20.54 11.16 -2.11
CA ARG A 531 -20.06 12.33 -2.88
C ARG A 531 -20.40 13.66 -2.21
N ILE A 532 -21.57 13.78 -1.59
CA ILE A 532 -21.98 14.96 -0.82
C ILE A 532 -21.12 15.10 0.45
N TYR A 533 -20.83 14.00 1.14
CA TYR A 533 -19.95 14.00 2.31
C TYR A 533 -18.48 14.29 1.95
N GLN A 534 -18.05 13.98 0.74
CA GLN A 534 -16.68 14.25 0.26
C GLN A 534 -16.50 15.69 -0.29
N ARG A 535 -17.53 16.31 -0.86
CA ARG A 535 -17.43 17.63 -1.54
C ARG A 535 -17.72 18.87 -0.68
N ILE A 536 -18.06 18.76 0.61
CA ILE A 536 -18.39 19.93 1.46
C ILE A 536 -17.48 20.02 2.72
N PRO A 537 -16.30 20.66 2.64
CA PRO A 537 -15.36 20.68 3.76
C PRO A 537 -15.71 21.64 4.94
N VAL A 538 -16.68 22.56 4.84
CA VAL A 538 -17.11 23.41 6.01
C VAL A 538 -18.09 22.69 6.92
N LEU A 539 -18.64 21.55 6.51
CA LEU A 539 -19.40 20.70 7.42
C LEU A 539 -18.47 19.84 8.30
N ASN A 540 -17.14 19.91 8.12
CA ASN A 540 -16.14 19.22 8.94
C ASN A 540 -15.71 19.98 10.21
N VAL A 541 -16.53 20.89 10.72
CA VAL A 541 -16.66 20.95 12.18
C VAL A 541 -17.55 19.77 12.53
N ARG A 542 -16.96 18.60 12.85
CA ARG A 542 -17.75 17.50 13.40
C ARG A 542 -18.44 18.05 14.65
N LYS A 543 -19.72 18.40 14.54
CA LYS A 543 -20.61 18.30 15.69
C LYS A 543 -20.53 16.84 16.09
N ILE A 544 -20.26 16.59 17.35
CA ILE A 544 -20.26 15.24 17.88
C ILE A 544 -21.60 14.58 17.52
N ASN A 545 -21.58 13.64 16.57
CA ASN A 545 -22.72 12.80 16.22
C ASN A 545 -22.68 11.44 16.97
N LYS A 546 -21.67 11.24 17.83
CA LYS A 546 -21.54 10.04 18.66
C LYS A 546 -21.68 10.41 20.14
N PRO A 547 -22.42 9.69 20.97
CA PRO A 547 -22.55 10.01 22.40
C PRO A 547 -21.22 9.88 23.15
N LEU A 548 -20.90 10.81 24.07
CA LEU A 548 -19.71 10.75 24.95
C LEU A 548 -19.90 9.79 26.13
N ILE A 549 -21.14 9.59 26.55
CA ILE A 549 -21.56 8.51 27.44
C ILE A 549 -22.60 7.72 26.69
N GLU A 550 -22.45 6.40 26.61
CA GLU A 550 -23.42 5.51 26.00
C GLU A 550 -23.54 4.24 26.84
N THR A 551 -24.76 3.93 27.27
CA THR A 551 -25.10 2.60 27.76
C THR A 551 -25.77 1.84 26.62
N ASN A 552 -25.30 0.61 26.38
CA ASN A 552 -25.88 -0.27 25.38
C ASN A 552 -26.20 -1.62 26.02
N ILE A 553 -27.48 -1.80 26.32
CA ILE A 553 -28.05 -3.06 26.74
C ILE A 553 -28.40 -3.78 25.42
N SER A 554 -27.56 -4.71 24.97
CA SER A 554 -27.73 -5.37 23.67
C SER A 554 -28.30 -6.80 23.77
N ASN A 555 -29.20 -7.11 22.82
CA ASN A 555 -29.91 -8.37 22.48
C ASN A 555 -31.18 -8.81 23.27
N VAL A 556 -32.30 -8.19 22.89
CA VAL A 556 -33.52 -8.79 22.27
C VAL A 556 -34.39 -9.83 23.02
N GLN A 557 -34.07 -10.36 24.20
CA GLN A 557 -35.02 -11.31 24.84
C GLN A 557 -35.55 -10.96 26.24
N LYS A 558 -35.04 -9.94 26.94
CA LYS A 558 -35.42 -9.70 28.35
C LYS A 558 -35.71 -8.26 28.78
N HIS A 559 -35.78 -7.28 27.88
CA HIS A 559 -36.10 -5.92 28.31
C HIS A 559 -37.60 -5.79 28.58
N ILE A 560 -37.96 -5.10 29.66
CA ILE A 560 -39.34 -4.77 29.97
C ILE A 560 -39.57 -3.27 29.76
N PRO A 561 -40.71 -2.87 29.20
CA PRO A 561 -41.05 -1.45 29.15
C PRO A 561 -41.36 -0.99 30.58
N LEU A 562 -40.62 0.01 31.07
CA LEU A 562 -40.86 0.64 32.37
C LEU A 562 -41.74 1.88 32.18
N PRO A 563 -43.03 1.85 32.60
CA PRO A 563 -43.91 3.00 32.50
C PRO A 563 -43.40 4.15 33.37
N LEU A 564 -43.38 5.36 32.81
CA LEU A 564 -42.96 6.60 33.47
C LEU A 564 -44.14 7.31 34.16
N GLU A 565 -45.03 6.53 34.79
CA GLU A 565 -46.12 7.04 35.65
C GLU A 565 -45.55 7.75 36.88
N GLU A 566 -44.48 7.17 37.42
CA GLU A 566 -43.62 7.75 38.44
C GLU A 566 -42.34 8.33 37.80
N GLU A 567 -41.69 9.23 38.52
CA GLU A 567 -40.44 9.86 38.08
C GLU A 567 -39.28 8.85 38.12
N LEU A 568 -38.61 8.68 36.97
CA LEU A 568 -37.36 7.93 36.85
C LEU A 568 -36.18 8.90 36.92
N GLY A 569 -35.39 8.78 37.97
CA GLY A 569 -34.14 9.51 38.14
C GLY A 569 -32.94 8.75 37.57
N GLY A 570 -31.88 9.48 37.23
CA GLY A 570 -30.58 8.88 36.91
C GLY A 570 -29.42 9.81 37.22
N LYS A 571 -28.27 9.29 37.65
CA LYS A 571 -27.07 10.04 38.01
C LYS A 571 -25.88 9.60 37.15
N PHE A 572 -25.14 10.56 36.60
CA PHE A 572 -24.00 10.30 35.70
C PHE A 572 -22.91 11.37 35.83
N LEU A 573 -21.64 10.99 35.64
CA LEU A 573 -20.48 11.88 35.57
C LEU A 573 -20.19 12.23 34.11
N PHE A 574 -20.11 13.52 33.76
CA PHE A 574 -19.92 13.93 32.37
C PHE A 574 -18.47 14.37 32.07
N PRO A 575 -17.78 13.81 31.05
CA PRO A 575 -16.34 13.99 30.89
C PRO A 575 -15.93 15.28 30.17
N ALA A 576 -16.86 16.02 29.55
CA ALA A 576 -16.54 17.16 28.70
C ALA A 576 -17.35 18.41 29.01
N ASN A 577 -16.84 19.58 28.61
CA ASN A 577 -17.58 20.84 28.68
C ASN A 577 -18.66 20.91 27.59
N LYS A 578 -19.66 21.77 27.79
CA LYS A 578 -20.77 22.01 26.85
C LYS A 578 -21.74 20.83 26.65
N LEU A 579 -22.06 20.07 27.71
CA LEU A 579 -23.20 19.13 27.75
C LEU A 579 -24.47 19.81 27.20
N ASN A 580 -25.14 19.22 26.21
CA ASN A 580 -26.24 19.88 25.49
C ASN A 580 -27.39 18.97 25.05
N GLU A 581 -27.24 17.64 25.10
CA GLU A 581 -28.29 16.71 24.69
C GLU A 581 -28.16 15.39 25.47
N LEU A 582 -29.29 14.86 25.90
CA LEU A 582 -29.45 13.50 26.40
C LEU A 582 -30.39 12.75 25.46
N LYS A 583 -30.14 11.46 25.21
CA LYS A 583 -31.10 10.59 24.52
C LYS A 583 -31.35 9.33 25.32
N ILE A 584 -32.59 8.88 25.32
CA ILE A 584 -33.02 7.69 26.05
C ILE A 584 -33.87 6.84 25.12
N LEU A 585 -33.61 5.53 25.09
CA LEU A 585 -34.36 4.59 24.27
C LEU A 585 -35.78 4.40 24.86
N THR A 586 -36.78 4.83 24.12
CA THR A 586 -38.17 4.83 24.58
C THR A 586 -38.95 3.66 23.99
N ALA A 587 -39.93 3.17 24.75
CA ALA A 587 -40.89 2.15 24.35
C ALA A 587 -42.29 2.78 24.33
N THR A 588 -43.10 2.47 23.32
CA THR A 588 -44.47 2.97 23.18
C THR A 588 -45.46 1.82 23.01
N TYR A 589 -46.68 1.99 23.54
CA TYR A 589 -47.71 0.96 23.53
C TYR A 589 -48.69 1.12 22.35
N GLN A 590 -48.20 1.46 21.15
CA GLN A 590 -48.99 1.64 19.92
C GLN A 590 -50.12 2.71 19.97
N GLN A 591 -50.20 3.53 21.03
CA GLN A 591 -51.12 4.68 21.18
C GLN A 591 -50.38 6.02 21.26
N LYS A 592 -51.13 7.13 21.14
CA LYS A 592 -50.63 8.50 21.40
C LYS A 592 -50.32 8.67 22.89
N ASN A 593 -49.12 8.28 23.32
CA ASN A 593 -48.63 8.47 24.70
C ASN A 593 -48.70 9.96 25.14
N ALA A 594 -48.60 10.23 26.43
CA ALA A 594 -48.44 11.60 26.91
C ALA A 594 -47.01 12.14 26.67
N ASP A 595 -46.86 13.47 26.74
CA ASP A 595 -45.57 14.14 26.61
C ASP A 595 -44.57 13.70 27.70
N LEU A 596 -43.27 13.74 27.40
CA LEU A 596 -42.18 13.50 28.34
C LEU A 596 -41.55 14.80 28.82
N ILE A 597 -41.22 14.88 30.10
CA ILE A 597 -40.38 15.95 30.68
C ILE A 597 -39.12 15.35 31.27
N LEU A 598 -37.98 15.96 30.95
CA LEU A 598 -36.67 15.70 31.55
C LEU A 598 -36.15 16.95 32.27
N ASP A 599 -35.90 16.82 33.56
CA ASP A 599 -35.28 17.83 34.41
C ASP A 599 -33.84 17.42 34.75
N LEU A 600 -32.86 18.19 34.26
CA LEU A 600 -31.46 18.01 34.56
C LEU A 600 -31.05 18.88 35.75
N ARG A 601 -30.48 18.27 36.79
CA ARG A 601 -30.13 18.84 38.09
C ARG A 601 -28.64 18.68 38.39
N GLU A 602 -28.10 19.56 39.22
CA GLU A 602 -26.70 19.50 39.66
C GLU A 602 -26.52 18.57 40.87
N ASN A 603 -25.52 17.68 40.83
CA ASN A 603 -25.08 16.79 41.92
C ASN A 603 -26.07 15.73 42.45
N SER A 604 -27.35 16.07 42.64
CA SER A 604 -28.37 15.18 43.24
C SER A 604 -29.78 15.45 42.72
N MET A 605 -30.71 14.52 42.99
CA MET A 605 -32.14 14.68 42.69
C MET A 605 -32.80 15.84 43.46
N ALA A 606 -32.26 16.25 44.62
CA ALA A 606 -32.71 17.42 45.37
C ALA A 606 -32.04 18.73 44.93
N GLY A 607 -31.05 18.66 44.03
CA GLY A 607 -30.32 19.81 43.52
C GLY A 607 -31.17 20.72 42.63
N PRO A 608 -30.70 21.96 42.37
CA PRO A 608 -31.41 22.91 41.52
C PRO A 608 -31.52 22.39 40.09
N ILE A 609 -32.67 22.64 39.44
CA ILE A 609 -32.88 22.31 38.03
C ILE A 609 -32.04 23.27 37.17
N ILE A 610 -31.05 22.72 36.48
CA ILE A 610 -30.20 23.43 35.54
C ILE A 610 -30.90 23.58 34.19
N ARG A 611 -31.56 22.52 33.72
CA ARG A 611 -32.28 22.48 32.43
C ARG A 611 -33.56 21.67 32.56
N LYS A 612 -34.62 22.12 31.88
CA LYS A 612 -35.91 21.43 31.77
C LYS A 612 -36.25 21.30 30.29
N VAL A 613 -36.56 20.10 29.84
CA VAL A 613 -36.86 19.81 28.43
C VAL A 613 -38.17 19.02 28.36
N ARG A 614 -39.11 19.49 27.52
CA ARG A 614 -40.35 18.79 27.23
C ARG A 614 -40.34 18.26 25.80
N VAL A 615 -40.56 16.96 25.63
CA VAL A 615 -40.74 16.32 24.33
C VAL A 615 -42.21 15.98 24.15
N LYS A 616 -42.81 16.50 23.07
CA LYS A 616 -44.21 16.22 22.74
C LYS A 616 -44.38 14.77 22.30
N TRP A 617 -45.52 14.16 22.61
CA TRP A 617 -45.81 12.76 22.31
C TRP A 617 -45.49 12.32 20.87
N LYS A 618 -45.80 13.17 19.89
CA LYS A 618 -45.55 12.92 18.46
C LYS A 618 -44.06 12.81 18.09
N ASN A 619 -43.17 13.26 18.96
CA ASN A 619 -41.73 13.24 18.77
C ASN A 619 -41.04 12.19 19.68
N ILE A 620 -41.83 11.41 20.44
CA ILE A 620 -41.33 10.25 21.17
C ILE A 620 -41.21 9.12 20.17
N LEU A 621 -40.02 8.53 20.07
CA LEU A 621 -39.77 7.44 19.13
C LEU A 621 -40.03 6.09 19.80
N ASP A 622 -40.62 5.17 19.06
CA ASP A 622 -40.81 3.80 19.53
C ASP A 622 -39.62 2.93 19.15
N ASN A 623 -39.07 2.19 20.12
CA ASN A 623 -37.89 1.35 19.93
C ASN A 623 -36.68 2.10 19.37
N ASP A 624 -36.61 3.40 19.64
CA ASP A 624 -35.53 4.28 19.20
C ASP A 624 -35.31 5.41 20.23
N TYR A 625 -34.21 6.13 20.08
CA TYR A 625 -33.71 7.10 21.05
C TYR A 625 -34.47 8.43 20.96
N THR A 626 -35.30 8.71 21.97
CA THR A 626 -35.94 10.02 22.13
C THR A 626 -34.93 11.04 22.65
N SER A 627 -34.87 12.20 21.97
CA SER A 627 -33.84 13.23 22.19
C SER A 627 -34.33 14.40 23.05
N PHE A 628 -33.58 14.71 24.11
CA PHE A 628 -33.78 15.82 25.03
C PHE A 628 -32.66 16.86 24.87
N ARG A 629 -32.87 17.85 24.00
CA ARG A 629 -31.88 18.91 23.71
C ARG A 629 -32.10 20.15 24.56
N PHE A 630 -31.01 20.77 25.01
CA PHE A 630 -31.03 21.98 25.82
C PHE A 630 -29.83 22.90 25.52
N LYS A 631 -29.88 24.13 26.04
CA LYS A 631 -28.78 25.11 25.87
C LYS A 631 -27.51 24.57 26.56
N PRO A 632 -26.34 24.55 25.87
CA PRO A 632 -25.12 23.94 26.41
C PRO A 632 -24.75 24.45 27.81
N ILE A 633 -24.33 23.53 28.68
CA ILE A 633 -23.80 23.83 30.02
C ILE A 633 -22.29 24.01 29.89
N LYS A 634 -21.81 25.26 29.95
CA LYS A 634 -20.42 25.61 29.60
C LYS A 634 -19.39 24.81 30.41
N ASP A 635 -19.54 24.76 31.73
CA ASP A 635 -18.58 24.14 32.65
C ASP A 635 -19.14 22.81 33.19
N SER A 636 -19.15 21.78 32.34
CA SER A 636 -19.71 20.45 32.63
C SER A 636 -18.68 19.34 32.74
N ALA A 637 -17.42 19.56 32.34
CA ALA A 637 -16.37 18.54 32.40
C ALA A 637 -16.09 18.13 33.86
N GLY A 638 -16.04 16.82 34.11
CA GLY A 638 -15.76 16.26 35.43
C GLY A 638 -16.86 16.49 36.47
N LYS A 639 -18.06 16.96 36.06
CA LYS A 639 -19.17 17.21 36.99
C LYS A 639 -20.21 16.10 36.93
N THR A 640 -20.82 15.85 38.09
CA THR A 640 -21.92 14.91 38.22
C THR A 640 -23.26 15.60 38.02
N PHE A 641 -24.10 15.02 37.17
CA PHE A 641 -25.46 15.47 36.89
C PHE A 641 -26.47 14.42 37.33
N SER A 642 -27.67 14.86 37.69
CA SER A 642 -28.83 13.98 37.90
C SER A 642 -29.94 14.39 36.93
N PHE A 643 -30.60 13.45 36.28
CA PHE A 643 -31.80 13.72 35.49
C PHE A 643 -33.03 13.13 36.18
N ALA A 644 -34.19 13.74 35.94
CA ALA A 644 -35.50 13.26 36.36
C ALA A 644 -36.42 13.21 35.15
N LEU A 645 -36.92 12.04 34.79
CA LEU A 645 -37.74 11.78 33.60
C LEU A 645 -39.15 11.33 34.01
N LYS A 646 -40.17 11.99 33.47
CA LYS A 646 -41.58 11.70 33.81
C LYS A 646 -42.53 11.87 32.62
N SER A 647 -43.59 11.07 32.56
CA SER A 647 -44.70 11.26 31.61
C SER A 647 -45.79 12.21 32.16
N MET A 648 -46.36 13.04 31.29
CA MET A 648 -47.28 14.12 31.67
C MET A 648 -48.78 13.75 31.61
N GLY A 649 -49.10 12.46 31.48
CA GLY A 649 -50.49 12.00 31.37
C GLY A 649 -50.59 10.50 31.06
N VAL A 650 -51.80 10.07 30.76
CA VAL A 650 -52.15 8.67 30.46
C VAL A 650 -52.62 8.58 29.01
N PRO A 651 -52.21 7.57 28.21
CA PRO A 651 -51.28 6.50 28.56
C PRO A 651 -49.84 7.00 28.74
N SER A 652 -49.17 6.52 29.79
CA SER A 652 -47.80 6.91 30.09
C SER A 652 -46.84 6.39 29.04
N ALA A 653 -45.87 7.22 28.65
CA ALA A 653 -44.71 6.74 27.92
C ALA A 653 -43.86 5.79 28.78
N ALA A 654 -43.06 4.94 28.14
CA ALA A 654 -42.16 4.01 28.80
C ALA A 654 -40.74 4.11 28.24
N VAL A 655 -39.78 3.57 28.98
CA VAL A 655 -38.39 3.36 28.52
C VAL A 655 -38.04 1.89 28.59
N TRP A 656 -37.16 1.44 27.71
CA TRP A 656 -36.63 0.08 27.80
C TRP A 656 -35.70 -0.01 29.00
N TYR A 657 -36.01 -0.95 29.89
CA TYR A 657 -35.33 -1.17 31.16
C TYR A 657 -34.99 -2.65 31.33
N ASP A 658 -33.81 -2.90 31.86
CA ASP A 658 -33.34 -4.23 32.22
C ASP A 658 -32.98 -4.27 33.72
N PRO A 659 -33.69 -5.04 34.55
CA PRO A 659 -33.41 -5.13 35.98
C PRO A 659 -32.18 -5.98 36.32
N GLU A 660 -31.72 -6.86 35.41
CA GLU A 660 -30.62 -7.79 35.66
C GLU A 660 -29.25 -7.14 35.36
N ILE A 661 -29.20 -6.11 34.50
CA ILE A 661 -27.96 -5.47 34.05
C ILE A 661 -27.78 -4.10 34.69
N SER A 662 -26.67 -3.88 35.41
CA SER A 662 -26.30 -2.56 35.96
C SER A 662 -25.00 -2.07 35.32
N LEU A 663 -25.07 -1.00 34.51
CA LEU A 663 -23.94 -0.37 33.84
C LEU A 663 -23.47 0.87 34.61
N ASP A 664 -22.18 0.93 34.97
CA ASP A 664 -21.60 2.00 35.80
C ASP A 664 -21.73 3.43 35.23
N ALA A 665 -22.00 3.56 33.93
CA ALA A 665 -22.11 4.84 33.25
C ALA A 665 -23.30 5.70 33.74
N VAL A 666 -24.38 5.07 34.22
CA VAL A 666 -25.57 5.75 34.74
C VAL A 666 -26.18 4.96 35.90
N GLN A 667 -26.26 5.55 37.09
CA GLN A 667 -26.96 4.98 38.23
C GLN A 667 -28.44 5.41 38.22
N LEU A 668 -29.38 4.46 38.19
CA LEU A 668 -30.82 4.76 38.19
C LEU A 668 -31.36 4.99 39.60
N LEU A 669 -32.34 5.89 39.69
CA LEU A 669 -33.06 6.20 40.93
C LEU A 669 -34.57 6.19 40.69
N LYS A 670 -35.36 5.69 41.65
CA LYS A 670 -36.82 5.82 41.66
C LYS A 670 -37.26 6.39 43.00
N ASN A 671 -38.04 7.48 42.98
CA ASN A 671 -38.43 8.22 44.18
C ASN A 671 -37.23 8.61 45.09
N GLY A 672 -36.06 8.85 44.50
CA GLY A 672 -34.83 9.23 45.21
C GLY A 672 -33.98 8.08 45.77
N ALA A 673 -34.45 6.83 45.72
CA ALA A 673 -33.67 5.65 46.09
C ALA A 673 -33.00 5.02 44.87
N VAL A 674 -31.76 4.52 45.01
CA VAL A 674 -31.07 3.79 43.95
C VAL A 674 -31.80 2.48 43.67
N ILE A 675 -32.07 2.20 42.39
CA ILE A 675 -32.64 0.92 41.95
C ILE A 675 -31.59 0.15 41.14
N ALA A 676 -31.66 -1.17 41.18
CA ALA A 676 -30.86 -2.03 40.31
C ALA A 676 -31.30 -1.87 38.84
N GLY A 677 -30.45 -2.26 37.90
CA GLY A 677 -30.79 -2.28 36.48
C GLY A 677 -30.26 -1.09 35.68
N SER A 678 -30.56 -1.05 34.39
CA SER A 678 -30.07 -0.05 33.44
C SER A 678 -31.09 0.29 32.38
N ILE A 679 -30.90 1.46 31.77
CA ILE A 679 -31.59 1.88 30.55
C ILE A 679 -30.55 2.18 29.46
N ASN A 680 -31.00 2.19 28.21
CA ASN A 680 -30.22 2.69 27.07
C ASN A 680 -30.23 4.23 27.07
N PHE A 681 -29.07 4.82 27.38
CA PHE A 681 -28.87 6.24 27.66
C PHE A 681 -27.66 6.75 26.89
N GLN A 682 -27.77 7.96 26.36
CA GLN A 682 -26.72 8.63 25.61
C GLN A 682 -26.60 10.10 26.04
N ALA A 683 -25.38 10.59 26.27
CA ALA A 683 -25.12 12.01 26.57
C ALA A 683 -24.14 12.64 25.56
N PHE A 684 -24.41 13.87 25.13
CA PHE A 684 -23.66 14.56 24.08
C PHE A 684 -23.15 15.94 24.54
N ALA A 685 -22.01 16.37 23.99
CA ALA A 685 -21.49 17.73 24.14
C ALA A 685 -21.31 18.41 22.79
N TYR A 686 -21.45 19.73 22.77
CA TYR A 686 -21.05 20.54 21.60
C TYR A 686 -19.54 20.78 21.59
N LEU A 687 -18.77 19.77 21.17
CA LEU A 687 -17.35 19.95 20.91
C LEU A 687 -17.13 20.21 19.41
N LYS A 688 -16.38 21.25 19.09
CA LYS A 688 -15.80 21.43 17.75
C LYS A 688 -14.53 20.60 17.72
N VAL A 689 -14.59 19.38 17.20
CA VAL A 689 -13.41 18.53 17.15
C VAL A 689 -12.85 18.50 15.72
N LYS A 690 -11.56 18.79 15.58
CA LYS A 690 -10.83 18.75 14.30
C LYS A 690 -10.29 17.34 14.01
N ASP A 691 -10.00 16.55 15.04
CA ASP A 691 -9.43 15.20 14.93
C ASP A 691 -10.30 14.15 15.65
N PRO A 692 -10.82 13.11 14.95
CA PRO A 692 -11.57 12.03 15.57
C PRO A 692 -10.87 11.34 16.74
N TYR A 693 -9.54 11.35 16.77
CA TYR A 693 -8.76 10.72 17.82
C TYR A 693 -8.88 11.45 19.16
N GLU A 694 -9.01 12.78 19.17
CA GLU A 694 -9.27 13.55 20.39
C GLU A 694 -10.57 13.11 21.09
N ILE A 695 -11.58 12.68 20.32
CA ILE A 695 -12.82 12.11 20.87
C ILE A 695 -12.57 10.73 21.48
N TRP A 696 -11.75 9.91 20.82
CA TRP A 696 -11.41 8.59 21.32
C TRP A 696 -10.67 8.71 22.67
N ILE A 697 -9.69 9.61 22.77
CA ILE A 697 -8.94 9.89 24.01
C ILE A 697 -9.91 10.22 25.15
N GLN A 698 -10.81 11.19 24.93
CA GLN A 698 -11.76 11.62 25.97
C GLN A 698 -12.75 10.54 26.45
N ARG A 699 -13.00 9.50 25.64
CA ARG A 699 -13.94 8.43 25.99
C ARG A 699 -13.27 7.25 26.68
N ASN A 700 -12.04 6.95 26.27
CA ASN A 700 -11.39 5.70 26.63
C ASN A 700 -10.33 5.90 27.71
N GLU A 701 -9.77 7.10 27.85
CA GLU A 701 -8.75 7.35 28.86
C GLU A 701 -9.36 7.74 30.22
N PRO A 702 -8.75 7.29 31.33
CA PRO A 702 -9.31 7.47 32.66
C PRO A 702 -9.30 8.94 33.11
N THR A 703 -10.37 9.35 33.80
CA THR A 703 -10.41 10.66 34.47
C THR A 703 -9.49 10.67 35.69
N LYS A 704 -9.25 11.86 36.27
CA LYS A 704 -8.44 12.00 37.48
C LYS A 704 -8.98 11.16 38.65
N GLU A 705 -10.30 11.14 38.86
CA GLU A 705 -10.92 10.32 39.91
C GLU A 705 -10.68 8.82 39.67
N LYS A 706 -10.75 8.39 38.41
CA LYS A 706 -10.48 7.00 38.04
C LYS A 706 -9.01 6.64 38.21
N MET A 707 -8.08 7.55 37.91
CA MET A 707 -6.66 7.36 38.19
C MET A 707 -6.38 7.21 39.69
N ASP A 708 -7.01 8.03 40.54
CA ASP A 708 -6.89 7.92 42.00
C ASP A 708 -7.47 6.58 42.51
N ALA A 709 -8.56 6.11 41.90
CA ALA A 709 -9.13 4.79 42.18
C ALA A 709 -8.16 3.66 41.80
N TYR A 710 -7.60 3.70 40.59
CA TYR A 710 -6.58 2.73 40.15
C TYR A 710 -5.35 2.75 41.07
N LYS A 711 -4.95 3.92 41.59
CA LYS A 711 -3.84 4.02 42.54
C LYS A 711 -4.12 3.31 43.86
N LYS A 712 -5.36 3.38 44.33
CA LYS A 712 -5.79 2.68 45.54
C LYS A 712 -5.90 1.18 45.29
N GLU A 713 -6.49 0.80 44.17
CA GLU A 713 -6.67 -0.59 43.74
C GLU A 713 -5.34 -1.31 43.53
N SER A 714 -4.37 -0.64 42.90
CA SER A 714 -3.05 -1.19 42.60
C SER A 714 -2.23 -1.56 43.84
N ARG A 715 -2.55 -0.93 44.99
CA ARG A 715 -1.95 -1.23 46.30
C ARG A 715 -2.58 -2.45 46.96
N SER A 716 -3.80 -2.81 46.56
CA SER A 716 -4.53 -3.98 47.05
C SER A 716 -4.43 -5.21 46.13
N PHE A 717 -3.71 -5.13 45.01
CA PHE A 717 -3.46 -6.30 44.17
C PHE A 717 -2.77 -7.43 44.96
N ASN A 718 -3.21 -8.67 44.71
CA ASN A 718 -2.64 -9.86 45.33
C ASN A 718 -1.24 -10.14 44.78
N TYR A 719 -1.08 -9.98 43.47
CA TYR A 719 0.19 -10.13 42.79
C TYR A 719 0.72 -8.76 42.35
N ARG A 720 1.86 -8.35 42.91
CA ARG A 720 2.45 -7.01 42.72
C ARG A 720 3.92 -7.12 42.29
N PRO A 721 4.22 -7.70 41.11
CA PRO A 721 5.59 -7.83 40.65
C PRO A 721 6.23 -6.46 40.48
N LYS A 722 7.52 -6.35 40.80
CA LYS A 722 8.27 -5.14 40.47
C LYS A 722 8.51 -5.10 38.96
N ILE A 723 8.26 -3.95 38.33
CA ILE A 723 8.57 -3.73 36.92
C ILE A 723 9.82 -2.87 36.80
N SER A 724 10.84 -3.36 36.08
CA SER A 724 12.04 -2.58 35.72
C SER A 724 11.87 -1.94 34.35
N ILE A 725 12.01 -0.62 34.27
CA ILE A 725 11.97 0.14 33.01
C ILE A 725 13.42 0.34 32.54
N VAL A 726 13.76 -0.20 31.38
CA VAL A 726 15.10 -0.12 30.77
C VAL A 726 15.14 1.04 29.77
N THR A 727 16.03 2.01 30.01
CA THR A 727 16.14 3.23 29.21
C THR A 727 17.60 3.59 28.93
N PRO A 728 18.14 3.24 27.73
CA PRO A 728 19.42 3.76 27.28
C PRO A 728 19.29 5.24 26.92
N VAL A 729 20.28 6.05 27.30
CA VAL A 729 20.26 7.51 27.10
C VAL A 729 21.51 7.95 26.33
N TRP A 730 21.31 8.71 25.25
CA TRP A 730 22.44 9.29 24.50
C TRP A 730 22.09 10.63 23.85
N ASN A 731 22.79 11.71 24.22
CA ASN A 731 22.74 13.01 23.52
C ASN A 731 21.35 13.62 23.27
N ILE A 732 20.41 13.40 24.19
CA ILE A 732 19.04 13.90 24.07
C ILE A 732 18.87 15.33 24.61
N GLU A 733 17.86 16.03 24.10
CA GLU A 733 17.45 17.34 24.60
C GLU A 733 16.86 17.25 26.01
N GLU A 734 17.14 18.26 26.84
CA GLU A 734 16.73 18.29 28.25
C GLU A 734 15.23 18.11 28.44
N LYS A 735 14.42 18.85 27.67
CA LYS A 735 12.94 18.80 27.77
C LYS A 735 12.41 17.39 27.56
N LEU A 736 12.98 16.65 26.60
CA LEU A 736 12.51 15.32 26.22
C LEU A 736 12.92 14.28 27.26
N LEU A 737 14.18 14.32 27.72
CA LEU A 737 14.65 13.43 28.77
C LEU A 737 13.87 13.60 30.07
N ARG A 738 13.58 14.85 30.46
CA ARG A 738 12.74 15.12 31.64
C ARG A 738 11.34 14.57 31.45
N ALA A 739 10.69 14.82 30.30
CA ALA A 739 9.35 14.29 30.02
C ALA A 739 9.30 12.75 30.12
N ALA A 740 10.30 12.05 29.57
CA ALA A 740 10.42 10.60 29.66
C ALA A 740 10.50 10.12 31.12
N ILE A 741 11.40 10.69 31.93
CA ILE A 741 11.57 10.32 33.34
C ILE A 741 10.30 10.65 34.16
N GLU A 742 9.71 11.82 33.93
CA GLU A 742 8.48 12.24 34.60
C GLU A 742 7.29 11.33 34.24
N SER A 743 7.22 10.80 33.01
CA SER A 743 6.16 9.85 32.63
C SER A 743 6.20 8.56 33.45
N VAL A 744 7.39 8.13 33.89
CA VAL A 744 7.59 6.98 34.80
C VAL A 744 7.27 7.36 36.24
N LEU A 745 7.68 8.55 36.70
CA LEU A 745 7.37 9.05 38.04
C LEU A 745 5.86 9.18 38.28
N ASN A 746 5.11 9.54 37.25
CA ASN A 746 3.67 9.74 37.29
C ASN A 746 2.83 8.45 37.13
N GLN A 747 3.47 7.27 37.09
CA GLN A 747 2.75 6.00 37.02
C GLN A 747 1.88 5.76 38.25
N VAL A 748 0.67 5.24 38.01
CA VAL A 748 -0.33 4.92 39.04
C VAL A 748 0.11 3.71 39.89
N TYR A 749 0.76 2.74 39.27
CA TYR A 749 1.39 1.62 39.98
C TYR A 749 2.73 2.09 40.56
N ASP A 750 3.01 1.78 41.84
CA ASP A 750 4.15 2.35 42.57
C ASP A 750 5.36 1.41 42.75
N ASN A 751 5.22 0.11 42.47
CA ASN A 751 6.31 -0.88 42.60
C ASN A 751 7.09 -1.05 41.30
N TRP A 752 7.91 -0.04 40.97
CA TRP A 752 8.74 -0.02 39.79
C TRP A 752 10.17 0.47 40.10
N GLU A 753 11.07 0.27 39.14
CA GLU A 753 12.38 0.91 39.13
C GLU A 753 12.77 1.35 37.71
N LEU A 754 13.47 2.48 37.61
CA LEU A 754 13.90 3.05 36.34
C LEU A 754 15.42 2.87 36.18
N CYS A 755 15.82 2.09 35.19
CA CYS A 755 17.20 1.70 34.92
C CYS A 755 17.76 2.53 33.76
N LEU A 756 18.41 3.63 34.10
CA LEU A 756 18.97 4.59 33.13
C LEU A 756 20.45 4.32 32.89
N VAL A 757 20.86 4.29 31.63
CA VAL A 757 22.28 4.20 31.28
C VAL A 757 22.65 5.26 30.27
N ASP A 758 23.55 6.15 30.69
CA ASP A 758 24.15 7.13 29.80
C ASP A 758 25.25 6.45 28.96
N GLY A 759 25.00 6.32 27.66
CA GLY A 759 25.89 5.77 26.66
C GLY A 759 27.04 6.70 26.27
N GLY A 760 27.63 7.43 27.22
CA GLY A 760 28.70 8.40 26.97
C GLY A 760 28.22 9.67 26.26
N SER A 761 27.12 10.28 26.72
CA SER A 761 26.61 11.53 26.16
C SER A 761 27.65 12.65 26.22
N THR A 762 27.78 13.40 25.12
CA THR A 762 28.62 14.59 25.01
C THR A 762 27.91 15.85 25.51
N LYS A 763 26.57 15.83 25.57
CA LYS A 763 25.75 16.91 26.13
C LYS A 763 25.84 16.96 27.66
N PRO A 764 26.39 18.02 28.29
CA PRO A 764 26.64 18.05 29.73
C PRO A 764 25.38 17.95 30.60
N HIS A 765 24.25 18.49 30.13
CA HIS A 765 23.00 18.48 30.90
C HIS A 765 22.46 17.08 31.15
N VAL A 766 22.70 16.11 30.24
CA VAL A 766 22.23 14.73 30.40
C VAL A 766 22.73 14.15 31.72
N LYS A 767 24.04 14.24 31.97
CA LYS A 767 24.65 13.75 33.21
C LYS A 767 24.13 14.45 34.46
N THR A 768 23.88 15.75 34.37
CA THR A 768 23.31 16.55 35.47
C THR A 768 21.90 16.09 35.80
N ILE A 769 21.03 15.96 34.80
CA ILE A 769 19.64 15.53 34.93
C ILE A 769 19.55 14.13 35.53
N LEU A 770 20.32 13.17 35.01
CA LEU A 770 20.28 11.79 35.52
C LEU A 770 20.71 11.72 37.00
N LYS A 771 21.74 12.48 37.40
CA LYS A 771 22.16 12.57 38.81
C LYS A 771 21.12 13.25 39.70
N GLU A 772 20.46 14.29 39.20
CA GLU A 772 19.39 15.01 39.89
C GLU A 772 18.24 14.05 40.23
N TYR A 773 17.71 13.33 39.24
CA TYR A 773 16.60 12.40 39.44
C TYR A 773 16.97 11.20 40.32
N ALA A 774 18.15 10.61 40.12
CA ALA A 774 18.62 9.49 40.96
C ALA A 774 18.80 9.88 42.44
N LYS A 775 19.13 11.15 42.70
CA LYS A 775 19.21 11.68 44.07
C LYS A 775 17.82 11.87 44.70
N ASN A 776 16.83 12.24 43.89
CA ASN A 776 15.49 12.59 44.36
C ASN A 776 14.57 11.36 44.55
N ASP A 777 14.77 10.28 43.80
CA ASP A 777 13.99 9.05 43.94
C ASP A 777 14.90 7.81 43.89
N SER A 778 14.94 7.05 44.99
CA SER A 778 15.77 5.84 45.14
C SER A 778 15.43 4.70 44.18
N ARG A 779 14.26 4.75 43.52
CA ARG A 779 13.85 3.78 42.49
C ARG A 779 14.55 4.02 41.15
N ILE A 780 15.21 5.17 40.98
CA ILE A 780 15.93 5.54 39.77
C ILE A 780 17.41 5.15 39.92
N LYS A 781 17.84 4.19 39.10
CA LYS A 781 19.22 3.66 39.04
C LYS A 781 19.91 4.22 37.81
N VAL A 782 21.16 4.67 37.95
CA VAL A 782 21.93 5.27 36.85
C VAL A 782 23.33 4.68 36.76
N ILE A 783 23.75 4.28 35.55
CA ILE A 783 25.16 4.01 35.21
C ILE A 783 25.61 4.99 34.12
N PHE A 784 26.87 5.43 34.21
CA PHE A 784 27.53 6.24 33.19
C PHE A 784 28.61 5.40 32.50
N LEU A 785 28.44 5.11 31.21
CA LEU A 785 29.44 4.43 30.41
C LEU A 785 30.53 5.41 29.98
N SER A 786 31.78 4.91 29.88
CA SER A 786 32.92 5.71 29.41
C SER A 786 32.87 6.01 27.91
N GLU A 787 32.14 5.19 27.14
CA GLU A 787 31.97 5.29 25.69
C GLU A 787 30.60 4.76 25.27
N ASN A 788 30.13 5.15 24.08
CA ASN A 788 28.90 4.64 23.50
C ASN A 788 29.08 3.22 22.95
N LYS A 789 28.30 2.26 23.45
CA LYS A 789 28.40 0.84 23.04
C LYS A 789 27.36 0.43 21.98
N GLY A 790 26.70 1.40 21.34
CA GLY A 790 25.57 1.17 20.43
C GLY A 790 24.27 0.90 21.18
N ILE A 791 23.15 0.73 20.45
CA ILE A 791 21.82 0.57 21.06
C ILE A 791 21.78 -0.70 21.90
N ALA A 792 22.10 -1.86 21.31
CA ALA A 792 22.08 -3.13 22.02
C ALA A 792 23.04 -3.16 23.23
N GLY A 793 24.23 -2.55 23.10
CA GLY A 793 25.22 -2.47 24.18
C GLY A 793 24.75 -1.62 25.36
N ASN A 794 24.18 -0.45 25.08
CA ASN A 794 23.64 0.45 26.11
C ASN A 794 22.37 -0.15 26.75
N SER A 795 21.48 -0.75 25.96
CA SER A 795 20.28 -1.43 26.47
C SER A 795 20.62 -2.62 27.37
N ASN A 796 21.62 -3.44 27.04
CA ASN A 796 22.09 -4.51 27.93
C ASN A 796 22.70 -3.99 29.23
N ALA A 797 23.44 -2.88 29.18
CA ALA A 797 23.95 -2.25 30.39
C ALA A 797 22.79 -1.76 31.29
N ALA A 798 21.73 -1.20 30.70
CA ALA A 798 20.53 -0.81 31.43
C ALA A 798 19.76 -2.03 31.97
N LEU A 799 19.64 -3.10 31.17
CA LEU A 799 19.03 -4.36 31.59
C LEU A 799 19.77 -4.99 32.78
N SER A 800 21.09 -4.82 32.88
CA SER A 800 21.87 -5.36 34.02
C SER A 800 21.52 -4.73 35.38
N LEU A 801 20.89 -3.54 35.39
CA LEU A 801 20.40 -2.89 36.60
C LEU A 801 19.03 -3.42 37.05
N ALA A 802 18.32 -4.13 36.16
CA ALA A 802 16.96 -4.59 36.38
C ALA A 802 16.91 -5.75 37.39
N THR A 803 16.07 -5.57 38.40
CA THR A 803 15.79 -6.51 39.50
C THR A 803 14.29 -6.85 39.59
N GLY A 804 13.47 -6.23 38.74
CA GLY A 804 12.06 -6.54 38.61
C GLY A 804 11.83 -7.93 38.03
N GLU A 805 10.68 -8.51 38.36
CA GLU A 805 10.26 -9.79 37.77
C GLU A 805 9.88 -9.61 36.29
N PHE A 806 9.40 -8.41 35.94
CA PHE A 806 9.14 -8.01 34.57
C PHE A 806 10.02 -6.83 34.20
N VAL A 807 10.40 -6.77 32.92
CA VAL A 807 11.16 -5.70 32.32
C VAL A 807 10.35 -5.10 31.19
N THR A 808 10.29 -3.77 31.11
CA THR A 808 9.73 -3.03 29.99
C THR A 808 10.75 -2.03 29.46
N PHE A 809 10.54 -1.55 28.24
CA PHE A 809 11.46 -0.64 27.56
C PHE A 809 10.82 0.74 27.39
N LEU A 810 11.64 1.78 27.47
CA LEU A 810 11.25 3.16 27.23
C LEU A 810 12.41 3.88 26.57
N ASP A 811 12.17 4.45 25.38
CA ASP A 811 13.12 5.32 24.74
C ASP A 811 13.21 6.65 25.49
N HIS A 812 14.43 7.17 25.59
CA HIS A 812 14.78 8.37 26.35
C HIS A 812 14.15 9.69 25.87
N ASP A 813 13.41 9.66 24.76
CA ASP A 813 12.63 10.77 24.21
C ASP A 813 11.11 10.53 24.18
N ASP A 814 10.63 9.35 24.57
CA ASP A 814 9.22 8.97 24.55
C ASP A 814 8.54 9.08 25.92
N GLU A 815 7.22 8.89 25.97
CA GLU A 815 6.44 8.97 27.22
C GLU A 815 5.55 7.73 27.40
N LEU A 816 5.44 7.25 28.65
CA LEU A 816 4.45 6.24 29.03
C LEU A 816 3.13 6.90 29.42
N ALA A 817 2.00 6.27 29.09
CA ALA A 817 0.71 6.70 29.63
C ALA A 817 0.69 6.47 31.16
N PRO A 818 0.03 7.31 31.99
CA PRO A 818 0.08 7.20 33.46
C PRO A 818 -0.41 5.88 34.05
N VAL A 819 -1.19 5.11 33.28
CA VAL A 819 -1.76 3.82 33.70
C VAL A 819 -1.02 2.61 33.14
N THR A 820 0.07 2.80 32.40
CA THR A 820 0.80 1.73 31.70
C THR A 820 1.16 0.56 32.61
N LEU A 821 1.87 0.85 33.71
CA LEU A 821 2.31 -0.20 34.64
C LEU A 821 1.14 -0.81 35.42
N TYR A 822 0.08 -0.02 35.65
CA TYR A 822 -1.13 -0.52 36.30
C TYR A 822 -1.83 -1.56 35.43
N GLU A 823 -2.03 -1.28 34.15
CA GLU A 823 -2.73 -2.18 33.22
C GLU A 823 -1.98 -3.50 33.02
N ILE A 824 -0.65 -3.44 32.94
CA ILE A 824 0.21 -4.64 32.88
C ILE A 824 -0.01 -5.52 34.13
N VAL A 825 0.03 -4.92 35.32
CA VAL A 825 -0.11 -5.69 36.57
C VAL A 825 -1.55 -6.14 36.80
N ASN A 826 -2.55 -5.35 36.40
CA ASN A 826 -3.94 -5.75 36.45
C ASN A 826 -4.17 -7.03 35.62
N LEU A 827 -3.68 -7.04 34.38
CA LEU A 827 -3.73 -8.22 33.51
C LEU A 827 -3.02 -9.43 34.15
N LEU A 828 -1.88 -9.21 34.81
CA LEU A 828 -1.17 -10.27 35.54
C LEU A 828 -1.91 -10.78 36.79
N ASN A 829 -2.81 -10.00 37.37
CA ASN A 829 -3.69 -10.47 38.45
C ASN A 829 -4.87 -11.29 37.89
N GLU A 830 -5.28 -11.04 36.64
CA GLU A 830 -6.25 -11.89 35.94
C GLU A 830 -5.60 -13.21 35.52
N ASN A 831 -4.37 -13.17 35.00
CA ASN A 831 -3.59 -14.36 34.67
C ASN A 831 -2.07 -14.14 34.88
N PRO A 832 -1.48 -14.75 35.91
CA PRO A 832 -0.05 -14.58 36.24
C PRO A 832 0.90 -15.32 35.29
N ASP A 833 0.40 -16.18 34.40
CA ASP A 833 1.21 -17.00 33.49
C ASP A 833 1.68 -16.27 32.23
N PHE A 834 1.23 -15.04 31.99
CA PHE A 834 1.73 -14.24 30.87
C PHE A 834 3.21 -13.89 31.05
N ASP A 835 3.98 -14.04 29.97
CA ASP A 835 5.42 -13.75 29.94
C ASP A 835 5.80 -12.62 29.00
N TYR A 836 4.95 -12.33 28.01
CA TYR A 836 5.17 -11.29 27.02
C TYR A 836 3.86 -10.52 26.81
N ILE A 837 3.87 -9.24 27.18
CA ILE A 837 2.70 -8.37 27.14
C ILE A 837 3.05 -7.16 26.27
N TYR A 838 2.21 -6.85 25.28
CA TYR A 838 2.36 -5.63 24.47
C TYR A 838 1.04 -4.84 24.45
N SER A 839 1.08 -3.57 24.06
CA SER A 839 -0.12 -2.74 23.94
C SER A 839 -0.12 -1.88 22.68
N ASP A 840 -1.27 -1.25 22.43
CA ASP A 840 -1.41 -0.17 21.45
C ASP A 840 -0.57 1.05 21.83
N ASP A 841 -0.26 1.87 20.83
CA ASP A 841 0.53 3.09 20.94
C ASP A 841 0.03 4.18 19.98
N ASP A 842 0.49 5.41 20.20
CA ASP A 842 0.25 6.52 19.29
C ASP A 842 1.50 7.40 19.16
N LYS A 843 1.39 8.44 18.34
CA LYS A 843 2.47 9.40 18.17
C LYS A 843 2.19 10.69 18.93
N ILE A 844 3.23 11.27 19.51
CA ILE A 844 3.18 12.57 20.18
C ILE A 844 4.16 13.55 19.53
N ASP A 845 3.72 14.76 19.24
CA ASP A 845 4.60 15.81 18.70
C ASP A 845 5.38 16.55 19.80
N GLU A 846 6.31 17.43 19.41
CA GLU A 846 7.13 18.23 20.34
C GLU A 846 6.32 19.19 21.24
N ARG A 847 5.05 19.43 20.91
CA ARG A 847 4.09 20.25 21.66
C ARG A 847 3.21 19.42 22.59
N GLY A 848 3.38 18.10 22.61
CA GLY A 848 2.57 17.19 23.41
C GLY A 848 1.23 16.84 22.78
N LYS A 849 1.00 17.17 21.50
CA LYS A 849 -0.24 16.79 20.81
C LYS A 849 -0.11 15.37 20.27
N ARG A 850 -1.06 14.53 20.68
CA ARG A 850 -1.17 13.12 20.28
C ARG A 850 -1.92 12.97 18.95
N LYS A 851 -1.47 12.04 18.09
CA LYS A 851 -1.97 11.78 16.73
C LYS A 851 -1.61 10.36 16.26
N GLU A 852 -2.19 9.94 15.14
CA GLU A 852 -1.83 8.68 14.44
C GLU A 852 -1.81 7.43 15.36
N PRO A 853 -2.94 7.08 16.00
CA PRO A 853 -3.00 5.89 16.84
C PRO A 853 -2.81 4.60 16.04
N PHE A 854 -2.03 3.68 16.59
CA PHE A 854 -1.89 2.33 16.10
C PHE A 854 -2.53 1.34 17.08
N PHE A 855 -3.79 1.00 16.78
CA PHE A 855 -4.53 -0.09 17.36
C PHE A 855 -4.04 -1.40 16.76
N LYS A 856 -3.16 -2.09 17.48
CA LYS A 856 -2.51 -3.31 17.07
C LYS A 856 -3.51 -4.47 17.10
N PRO A 857 -3.33 -5.49 16.24
CA PRO A 857 -4.09 -6.72 16.39
C PRO A 857 -3.66 -7.48 17.66
N ASP A 858 -4.51 -8.41 18.08
CA ASP A 858 -4.07 -9.53 18.92
C ASP A 858 -2.99 -10.36 18.21
N TRP A 859 -2.35 -11.27 18.96
CA TRP A 859 -1.14 -11.96 18.51
C TRP A 859 -1.31 -12.61 17.13
N SER A 860 -0.59 -12.05 16.16
CA SER A 860 -0.61 -12.47 14.75
C SER A 860 0.82 -12.83 14.34
N PRO A 861 1.23 -14.10 14.46
CA PRO A 861 2.60 -14.51 14.15
C PRO A 861 3.01 -14.17 12.71
N ASP A 862 2.08 -14.24 11.75
CA ASP A 862 2.38 -13.93 10.35
C ASP A 862 2.56 -12.43 10.12
N THR A 863 1.73 -11.60 10.78
CA THR A 863 1.97 -10.14 10.76
C THR A 863 3.26 -9.80 11.46
N PHE A 864 3.59 -10.48 12.56
CA PHE A 864 4.85 -10.28 13.28
C PHE A 864 6.06 -10.62 12.40
N LEU A 865 5.99 -11.63 11.52
CA LEU A 865 7.06 -11.93 10.56
C LEU A 865 7.10 -10.94 9.38
N SER A 866 5.96 -10.34 9.02
CA SER A 866 5.90 -9.27 8.00
C SER A 866 6.38 -7.92 8.53
N CYS A 867 6.18 -7.60 9.81
CA CYS A 867 6.63 -6.37 10.45
C CYS A 867 6.68 -6.50 11.99
N ASN A 868 7.60 -5.77 12.63
CA ASN A 868 7.75 -5.76 14.08
C ASN A 868 6.65 -4.90 14.77
N TYR A 869 5.38 -5.28 14.62
CA TYR A 869 4.25 -4.53 15.18
C TYR A 869 4.14 -4.52 16.71
N PRO A 870 4.62 -5.52 17.49
CA PRO A 870 4.53 -5.50 18.95
C PRO A 870 5.45 -4.48 19.65
N ILE A 871 6.23 -3.69 18.90
CA ILE A 871 7.24 -2.74 19.39
C ILE A 871 6.68 -1.63 20.30
N HIS A 872 7.61 -0.92 20.94
CA HIS A 872 7.46 0.12 21.97
C HIS A 872 7.16 -0.48 23.35
N ILE A 873 5.95 -0.30 23.89
CA ILE A 873 5.64 -0.84 25.21
C ILE A 873 5.45 -2.35 25.13
N THR A 874 6.47 -3.06 25.61
CA THR A 874 6.49 -4.50 25.76
C THR A 874 7.04 -4.85 27.14
N ALA A 875 6.25 -5.53 27.95
CA ALA A 875 6.67 -6.08 29.23
C ALA A 875 6.99 -7.57 29.08
N ILE A 876 8.22 -7.95 29.42
CA ILE A 876 8.75 -9.30 29.28
C ILE A 876 9.20 -9.80 30.64
N ARG A 877 8.85 -11.04 31.01
CA ARG A 877 9.35 -11.66 32.24
C ARG A 877 10.88 -11.73 32.20
N LYS A 878 11.54 -11.28 33.26
CA LYS A 878 13.00 -11.17 33.31
C LYS A 878 13.69 -12.52 33.12
N SER A 879 13.15 -13.59 33.69
CA SER A 879 13.68 -14.95 33.51
C SER A 879 13.75 -15.36 32.04
N LEU A 880 12.83 -14.86 31.21
CA LEU A 880 12.82 -15.11 29.77
C LEU A 880 13.88 -14.29 29.04
N LEU A 881 14.09 -13.04 29.44
CA LEU A 881 15.19 -12.20 28.93
C LEU A 881 16.56 -12.78 29.28
N ASP A 882 16.71 -13.28 30.52
CA ASP A 882 17.92 -13.95 30.98
C ASP A 882 18.17 -15.23 30.17
N LEU A 883 17.12 -16.02 29.89
CA LEU A 883 17.21 -17.24 29.09
C LEU A 883 17.68 -16.98 27.65
N VAL A 884 17.29 -15.84 27.05
CA VAL A 884 17.68 -15.49 25.68
C VAL A 884 18.92 -14.58 25.62
N ASN A 885 19.54 -14.27 26.76
CA ASN A 885 20.72 -13.41 26.91
C ASN A 885 20.54 -11.96 26.39
N GLY A 886 19.37 -11.36 26.62
CA GLY A 886 19.14 -9.94 26.31
C GLY A 886 19.33 -9.56 24.84
N PHE A 887 19.84 -8.35 24.57
CA PHE A 887 20.02 -7.80 23.22
C PHE A 887 21.32 -8.30 22.56
N ARG A 888 21.28 -8.61 21.27
CA ARG A 888 22.49 -9.04 20.52
C ARG A 888 23.13 -7.87 19.76
N LYS A 889 24.46 -7.83 19.74
CA LYS A 889 25.22 -6.89 18.89
C LYS A 889 25.02 -7.23 17.41
N GLY A 890 25.08 -6.21 16.55
CA GLY A 890 24.95 -6.38 15.10
C GLY A 890 23.50 -6.45 14.59
N TYR A 891 22.54 -6.04 15.43
CA TYR A 891 21.13 -5.85 15.08
C TYR A 891 20.65 -4.42 15.40
N ASP A 892 21.57 -3.48 15.67
CA ASP A 892 21.20 -2.09 15.98
C ASP A 892 20.29 -1.51 14.89
N GLY A 893 19.21 -0.84 15.29
CA GLY A 893 18.11 -0.40 14.43
C GLY A 893 16.93 -1.39 14.37
N SER A 894 17.17 -2.67 14.66
CA SER A 894 16.18 -3.76 14.70
C SER A 894 16.41 -4.71 15.88
N GLN A 895 17.07 -4.23 16.94
CA GLN A 895 17.46 -5.02 18.10
C GLN A 895 16.26 -5.59 18.85
N ASP A 896 15.15 -4.84 18.87
CA ASP A 896 13.91 -5.27 19.51
C ASP A 896 13.27 -6.41 18.72
N TYR A 897 13.32 -6.34 17.38
CA TYR A 897 12.78 -7.40 16.54
C TYR A 897 13.54 -8.72 16.75
N ASP A 898 14.88 -8.67 16.78
CA ASP A 898 15.71 -9.82 17.14
C ASP A 898 15.37 -10.38 18.53
N LEU A 899 15.23 -9.52 19.52
CA LEU A 899 14.88 -9.92 20.88
C LEU A 899 13.52 -10.60 20.94
N PHE A 900 12.49 -9.97 20.37
CA PHE A 900 11.12 -10.47 20.43
C PHE A 900 10.96 -11.78 19.65
N LEU A 901 11.67 -11.96 18.53
CA LEU A 901 11.71 -13.24 17.82
C LEU A 901 12.25 -14.36 18.73
N ARG A 902 13.38 -14.12 19.43
CA ARG A 902 13.97 -15.10 20.35
C ARG A 902 13.12 -15.36 21.60
N VAL A 903 12.46 -14.33 22.11
CA VAL A 903 11.58 -14.43 23.29
C VAL A 903 10.34 -15.26 22.95
N THR A 904 9.68 -14.95 21.84
CA THR A 904 8.45 -15.65 21.41
C THR A 904 8.71 -17.10 21.00
N GLU A 905 9.94 -17.44 20.58
CA GLU A 905 10.37 -18.83 20.31
C GLU A 905 10.41 -19.72 21.57
N ARG A 906 10.40 -19.14 22.77
CA ARG A 906 10.52 -19.86 24.04
C ARG A 906 9.20 -20.06 24.77
N ILE A 907 8.12 -19.48 24.27
CA ILE A 907 6.81 -19.49 24.92
C ILE A 907 5.71 -19.85 23.92
N GLY A 908 4.62 -20.44 24.41
CA GLY A 908 3.42 -20.67 23.60
C GLY A 908 2.56 -19.41 23.47
N LYS A 909 1.68 -19.37 22.45
CA LYS A 909 0.76 -18.24 22.19
C LYS A 909 -0.07 -17.82 23.40
N ASN A 910 -0.45 -18.77 24.26
CA ASN A 910 -1.27 -18.52 25.46
C ASN A 910 -0.52 -17.77 26.58
N ARG A 911 0.80 -17.59 26.45
CA ARG A 911 1.63 -16.80 27.38
C ARG A 911 1.93 -15.39 26.84
N ILE A 912 1.38 -15.05 25.67
CA ILE A 912 1.45 -13.74 25.03
C ILE A 912 0.11 -13.04 25.24
N ALA A 913 0.15 -11.78 25.65
CA ALA A 913 -1.07 -10.98 25.81
C ALA A 913 -0.96 -9.61 25.16
N HIS A 914 -2.11 -9.13 24.71
CA HIS A 914 -2.28 -7.80 24.14
C HIS A 914 -3.21 -6.98 25.04
N ILE A 915 -2.78 -5.76 25.40
CA ILE A 915 -3.63 -4.79 26.07
C ILE A 915 -4.11 -3.77 25.01
N PRO A 916 -5.40 -3.77 24.61
CA PRO A 916 -5.93 -2.88 23.57
C PRO A 916 -6.20 -1.47 24.12
N LYS A 917 -5.16 -0.86 24.68
CA LYS A 917 -5.12 0.50 25.25
C LYS A 917 -3.85 1.18 24.80
N ILE A 918 -3.93 2.49 24.56
CA ILE A 918 -2.77 3.30 24.19
C ILE A 918 -1.95 3.56 25.44
N LEU A 919 -0.85 2.82 25.62
CA LEU A 919 0.01 2.91 26.81
C LEU A 919 1.40 3.51 26.52
N TYR A 920 1.67 3.86 25.27
CA TYR A 920 2.94 4.46 24.86
C TYR A 920 2.72 5.60 23.88
N HIS A 921 3.50 6.66 24.04
CA HIS A 921 3.45 7.86 23.20
C HIS A 921 4.80 8.05 22.52
N TRP A 922 4.89 7.59 21.26
CA TRP A 922 6.09 7.62 20.45
C TRP A 922 6.33 9.01 19.86
N ARG A 923 7.46 9.63 20.15
CA ARG A 923 7.72 11.01 19.77
C ARG A 923 8.17 11.16 18.33
N THR A 924 7.51 12.06 17.62
CA THR A 924 7.95 12.49 16.28
C THR A 924 8.85 13.72 16.40
N ILE A 925 10.17 13.53 16.36
CA ILE A 925 11.18 14.61 16.23
C ILE A 925 11.87 14.51 14.87
N ALA A 926 12.40 15.62 14.34
CA ALA A 926 13.03 15.69 13.02
C ALA A 926 14.26 14.77 12.83
N THR A 927 14.83 14.28 13.94
CA THR A 927 15.97 13.35 13.97
C THR A 927 15.59 11.90 14.36
N SER A 928 14.31 11.61 14.59
CA SER A 928 13.84 10.28 15.01
C SER A 928 13.65 9.37 13.80
N ALA A 929 13.72 8.05 14.03
CA ALA A 929 13.29 7.06 13.03
C ALA A 929 11.82 7.29 12.60
N ALA A 930 11.04 8.01 13.41
CA ALA A 930 9.67 8.41 13.13
C ALA A 930 9.50 9.45 12.00
N SER A 931 10.55 10.21 11.64
CA SER A 931 10.45 11.34 10.70
C SER A 931 10.88 11.05 9.26
N SER A 932 11.65 9.99 8.99
CA SER A 932 11.94 9.57 7.60
C SER A 932 12.30 8.08 7.48
N LEU A 933 11.58 7.37 6.59
CA LEU A 933 11.84 5.96 6.21
C LEU A 933 13.22 5.75 5.57
N GLU A 934 13.86 6.82 5.10
CA GLU A 934 15.16 6.81 4.41
C GLU A 934 16.35 6.99 5.36
N ALA A 935 16.13 7.35 6.63
CA ALA A 935 17.21 7.73 7.54
C ALA A 935 18.19 6.59 7.92
N LYS A 936 17.80 5.31 7.79
CA LYS A 936 18.56 4.18 8.37
C LYS A 936 18.44 2.85 7.58
N PRO A 937 19.01 2.72 6.36
CA PRO A 937 18.99 1.48 5.59
C PRO A 937 19.50 0.24 6.35
N TYR A 938 20.44 0.44 7.28
CA TYR A 938 20.99 -0.63 8.12
C TYR A 938 19.95 -1.34 8.98
N ALA A 939 18.88 -0.65 9.41
CA ALA A 939 17.82 -1.23 10.24
C ALA A 939 17.06 -2.32 9.46
N TYR A 940 16.76 -2.08 8.18
CA TYR A 940 16.09 -3.06 7.33
C TYR A 940 16.95 -4.29 7.06
N THR A 941 18.25 -4.11 6.83
CA THR A 941 19.21 -5.21 6.72
C THR A 941 19.29 -6.02 8.02
N ALA A 942 19.33 -5.34 9.17
CA ALA A 942 19.33 -5.98 10.48
C ALA A 942 18.05 -6.77 10.77
N ALA A 943 16.88 -6.28 10.33
CA ALA A 943 15.60 -6.98 10.46
C ALA A 943 15.55 -8.25 9.59
N LYS A 944 15.95 -8.17 8.32
CA LYS A 944 16.06 -9.37 7.45
C LYS A 944 17.02 -10.40 8.04
N LYS A 945 18.14 -9.96 8.59
CA LYS A 945 19.08 -10.82 9.31
C LYS A 945 18.43 -11.47 10.54
N ALA A 946 17.69 -10.72 11.36
CA ALA A 946 16.98 -11.25 12.52
C ALA A 946 15.97 -12.34 12.14
N LEU A 947 15.22 -12.13 11.05
CA LEU A 947 14.27 -13.09 10.49
C LEU A 947 14.95 -14.35 9.93
N LYS A 948 16.06 -14.19 9.18
CA LYS A 948 16.86 -15.34 8.70
C LYS A 948 17.40 -16.18 9.86
N ASP A 949 17.92 -15.54 10.91
CA ASP A 949 18.36 -16.26 12.10
C ASP A 949 17.19 -16.94 12.82
N ALA A 950 16.00 -16.32 12.84
CA ALA A 950 14.81 -16.92 13.41
C ALA A 950 14.37 -18.17 12.62
N ALA A 951 14.44 -18.14 11.28
CA ALA A 951 14.20 -19.32 10.45
C ALA A 951 15.10 -20.49 10.85
N VAL A 952 16.40 -20.23 11.00
CA VAL A 952 17.39 -21.24 11.43
C VAL A 952 17.07 -21.79 12.83
N ARG A 953 16.80 -20.92 13.81
CA ARG A 953 16.49 -21.35 15.18
C ARG A 953 15.19 -22.13 15.28
N ARG A 954 14.18 -21.74 14.50
CA ARG A 954 12.87 -22.42 14.42
C ARG A 954 12.89 -23.67 13.54
N ARG A 955 14.01 -23.96 12.87
CA ARG A 955 14.16 -25.06 11.90
C ARG A 955 13.10 -24.99 10.79
N ILE A 956 12.81 -23.77 10.34
CA ILE A 956 11.89 -23.53 9.24
C ILE A 956 12.72 -23.46 7.96
N GLU A 957 12.38 -24.29 6.99
CA GLU A 957 12.94 -24.21 5.64
C GLU A 957 12.31 -23.02 4.90
N THR A 958 13.12 -22.01 4.62
CA THR A 958 12.73 -20.84 3.84
C THR A 958 13.43 -20.86 2.50
N GLU A 959 12.77 -20.39 1.45
CA GLU A 959 13.41 -20.07 0.19
C GLU A 959 14.29 -18.83 0.36
N ASP A 960 13.73 -17.74 0.91
CA ASP A 960 14.46 -16.55 1.33
C ASP A 960 13.61 -15.69 2.29
N VAL A 961 14.25 -14.69 2.91
CA VAL A 961 13.58 -13.57 3.57
C VAL A 961 13.89 -12.30 2.78
N ILE A 962 12.89 -11.82 2.05
CA ILE A 962 13.00 -10.69 1.13
C ILE A 962 12.20 -9.49 1.63
N ASP A 963 12.43 -8.34 0.99
CA ASP A 963 11.60 -7.16 1.23
C ASP A 963 10.16 -7.45 0.76
N GLY A 964 9.19 -6.98 1.53
CA GLY A 964 7.78 -7.08 1.18
C GLY A 964 7.35 -6.02 0.16
N ILE A 965 6.05 -5.90 -0.07
CA ILE A 965 5.46 -4.94 -1.03
C ILE A 965 5.77 -3.46 -0.67
N TRP A 966 6.20 -3.17 0.56
CA TRP A 966 6.49 -1.82 1.03
C TRP A 966 7.79 -1.76 1.86
N ILE A 967 8.42 -0.57 1.90
CA ILE A 967 9.65 -0.33 2.66
C ILE A 967 9.44 -0.63 4.15
N GLY A 968 10.32 -1.48 4.71
CA GLY A 968 10.25 -1.88 6.11
C GLY A 968 9.27 -3.01 6.40
N SER A 969 8.64 -3.60 5.38
CA SER A 969 7.93 -4.88 5.50
C SER A 969 8.73 -6.02 4.86
N TYR A 970 8.40 -7.25 5.23
CA TYR A 970 9.14 -8.44 4.82
C TYR A 970 8.20 -9.55 4.32
N ARG A 971 8.65 -10.32 3.34
CA ARG A 971 8.06 -11.64 3.02
C ARG A 971 8.99 -12.70 3.57
N PHE A 972 8.46 -13.47 4.52
CA PHE A 972 9.10 -14.68 5.00
C PHE A 972 8.67 -15.83 4.07
N LYS A 973 9.42 -16.03 2.97
CA LYS A 973 9.03 -16.95 1.88
C LYS A 973 9.37 -18.39 2.27
N TYR A 974 8.35 -19.16 2.64
CA TYR A 974 8.52 -20.56 3.04
C TYR A 974 8.90 -21.42 1.82
N LYS A 975 9.79 -22.40 2.02
CA LYS A 975 10.13 -23.34 0.95
C LYS A 975 9.00 -24.35 0.77
N ILE A 976 8.45 -24.43 -0.45
CA ILE A 976 7.47 -25.47 -0.79
C ILE A 976 8.15 -26.85 -0.76
N LYS A 977 7.56 -27.80 -0.03
CA LYS A 977 8.05 -29.16 0.11
C LYS A 977 7.41 -30.08 -0.92
N GLY A 978 8.25 -30.74 -1.72
CA GLY A 978 7.82 -31.66 -2.78
C GLY A 978 7.08 -30.94 -3.90
N SER A 979 6.22 -31.68 -4.60
CA SER A 979 5.28 -31.15 -5.59
C SER A 979 3.90 -31.73 -5.27
N PRO A 980 3.23 -31.28 -4.19
CA PRO A 980 1.92 -31.79 -3.83
C PRO A 980 0.86 -31.40 -4.88
N LYS A 981 -0.04 -32.32 -5.18
CA LYS A 981 -1.17 -32.03 -6.06
C LYS A 981 -2.15 -31.05 -5.41
N VAL A 982 -2.61 -30.06 -6.17
CA VAL A 982 -3.67 -29.12 -5.77
C VAL A 982 -4.91 -29.32 -6.65
N SER A 983 -6.09 -29.59 -6.07
CA SER A 983 -7.35 -29.60 -6.82
C SER A 983 -8.03 -28.24 -6.72
N ILE A 984 -8.19 -27.56 -7.86
CA ILE A 984 -8.88 -26.27 -7.98
C ILE A 984 -10.34 -26.55 -8.31
N ILE A 985 -11.23 -26.34 -7.33
CA ILE A 985 -12.67 -26.60 -7.44
C ILE A 985 -13.38 -25.34 -7.91
N ILE A 986 -14.07 -25.44 -9.05
CA ILE A 986 -14.76 -24.32 -9.71
C ILE A 986 -16.24 -24.68 -9.92
N PRO A 987 -17.13 -24.34 -8.97
CA PRO A 987 -18.57 -24.44 -9.17
C PRO A 987 -19.03 -23.46 -10.26
N THR A 988 -19.83 -23.94 -11.21
CA THR A 988 -20.31 -23.11 -12.31
C THR A 988 -21.73 -23.46 -12.73
N LYS A 989 -22.39 -22.51 -13.39
CA LYS A 989 -23.68 -22.69 -14.06
C LYS A 989 -23.79 -21.67 -15.19
N ASP A 990 -23.82 -22.15 -16.43
CA ASP A 990 -23.91 -21.34 -17.64
C ASP A 990 -22.76 -20.29 -17.74
N LYS A 991 -22.88 -19.28 -18.63
CA LYS A 991 -21.92 -18.17 -18.77
C LYS A 991 -20.51 -18.61 -19.08
N VAL A 992 -20.41 -19.39 -20.15
CA VAL A 992 -19.17 -19.98 -20.64
C VAL A 992 -18.03 -18.99 -20.80
N ASP A 993 -18.29 -17.75 -21.23
CA ASP A 993 -17.24 -16.73 -21.40
C ASP A 993 -16.51 -16.43 -20.09
N THR A 994 -17.25 -16.36 -18.98
CA THR A 994 -16.69 -16.07 -17.65
C THR A 994 -15.86 -17.25 -17.15
N LEU A 995 -16.38 -18.47 -17.30
CA LEU A 995 -15.65 -19.70 -16.98
C LEU A 995 -14.38 -19.85 -17.83
N LYS A 996 -14.46 -19.53 -19.11
CA LYS A 996 -13.34 -19.57 -20.05
C LYS A 996 -12.25 -18.59 -19.64
N THR A 997 -12.58 -17.33 -19.33
CA THR A 997 -11.62 -16.36 -18.82
C THR A 997 -10.93 -16.86 -17.53
N CYS A 998 -11.69 -17.45 -16.61
CA CYS A 998 -11.14 -18.05 -15.40
C CYS A 998 -10.12 -19.14 -15.72
N ILE A 999 -10.50 -20.14 -16.53
CA ILE A 999 -9.65 -21.29 -16.88
C ILE A 999 -8.42 -20.84 -17.66
N ASP A 1000 -8.59 -20.02 -18.70
CA ASP A 1000 -7.50 -19.54 -19.54
C ASP A 1000 -6.48 -18.77 -18.69
N SER A 1001 -6.93 -17.89 -17.78
CA SER A 1001 -6.02 -17.15 -16.91
C SER A 1001 -5.22 -18.05 -15.95
N ILE A 1002 -5.80 -19.17 -15.50
CA ILE A 1002 -5.08 -20.14 -14.65
C ILE A 1002 -4.02 -20.86 -15.49
N VAL A 1003 -4.41 -21.38 -16.65
CA VAL A 1003 -3.51 -22.14 -17.53
C VAL A 1003 -2.37 -21.29 -18.07
N GLU A 1004 -2.64 -20.04 -18.43
CA GLU A 1004 -1.66 -19.14 -19.04
C GLU A 1004 -0.67 -18.52 -18.04
N LYS A 1005 -1.09 -18.26 -16.79
CA LYS A 1005 -0.31 -17.47 -15.83
C LYS A 1005 0.28 -18.23 -14.66
N THR A 1006 -0.27 -19.40 -14.29
CA THR A 1006 0.15 -20.09 -13.06
C THR A 1006 1.54 -20.73 -13.20
N ASP A 1007 2.46 -20.41 -12.28
CA ASP A 1007 3.82 -20.96 -12.29
C ASP A 1007 3.97 -22.37 -11.68
N TYR A 1008 3.00 -22.78 -10.87
CA TYR A 1008 2.99 -24.09 -10.21
C TYR A 1008 2.38 -25.16 -11.13
N GLU A 1009 3.08 -26.28 -11.34
CA GLU A 1009 2.70 -27.26 -12.37
C GLU A 1009 1.72 -28.34 -11.89
N ASN A 1010 1.80 -28.78 -10.63
CA ASN A 1010 1.04 -29.96 -10.16
C ASN A 1010 -0.36 -29.60 -9.62
N TYR A 1011 -1.24 -29.16 -10.50
CA TYR A 1011 -2.65 -28.91 -10.18
C TYR A 1011 -3.61 -29.62 -11.14
N GLU A 1012 -4.86 -29.78 -10.70
CA GLU A 1012 -5.98 -30.17 -11.56
C GLU A 1012 -7.13 -29.18 -11.41
N LEU A 1013 -7.87 -28.95 -12.49
CA LEU A 1013 -9.09 -28.16 -12.51
C LEU A 1013 -10.30 -29.08 -12.38
N VAL A 1014 -11.16 -28.81 -11.40
CA VAL A 1014 -12.36 -29.61 -11.12
C VAL A 1014 -13.57 -28.70 -11.25
N ILE A 1015 -14.13 -28.70 -12.46
CA ILE A 1015 -15.30 -27.90 -12.83
C ILE A 1015 -16.54 -28.67 -12.34
N VAL A 1016 -17.39 -28.01 -11.55
CA VAL A 1016 -18.58 -28.64 -10.98
C VAL A 1016 -19.82 -27.96 -11.57
N ASP A 1017 -20.43 -28.65 -12.53
CA ASP A 1017 -21.60 -28.15 -13.24
C ASP A 1017 -22.85 -28.24 -12.34
N ASN A 1018 -23.50 -27.11 -12.09
CA ASN A 1018 -24.76 -27.06 -11.36
C ASN A 1018 -25.98 -26.87 -12.28
N GLN A 1019 -26.22 -27.87 -13.13
CA GLN A 1019 -27.38 -27.93 -14.03
C GLN A 1019 -27.38 -26.77 -15.03
N SER A 1020 -26.28 -26.61 -15.77
CA SER A 1020 -26.21 -25.69 -16.92
C SER A 1020 -27.24 -26.07 -17.99
N LYS A 1021 -27.65 -25.10 -18.79
CA LYS A 1021 -28.69 -25.23 -19.81
C LYS A 1021 -28.29 -24.64 -21.16
N GLU A 1022 -27.32 -23.73 -21.19
CA GLU A 1022 -26.85 -23.07 -22.40
C GLU A 1022 -26.01 -24.03 -23.25
N GLY A 1023 -26.35 -24.17 -24.54
CA GLY A 1023 -25.65 -25.06 -25.47
C GLY A 1023 -24.16 -24.75 -25.59
N GLU A 1024 -23.80 -23.47 -25.59
CA GLU A 1024 -22.41 -22.99 -25.65
C GLU A 1024 -21.55 -23.51 -24.49
N THR A 1025 -22.14 -23.72 -23.31
CA THR A 1025 -21.44 -24.29 -22.15
C THR A 1025 -21.03 -25.74 -22.40
N PHE A 1026 -21.96 -26.56 -22.92
CA PHE A 1026 -21.67 -27.95 -23.25
C PHE A 1026 -20.69 -28.08 -24.42
N GLU A 1027 -20.78 -27.21 -25.43
CA GLU A 1027 -19.80 -27.14 -26.51
C GLU A 1027 -18.39 -26.84 -26.00
N TYR A 1028 -18.26 -25.97 -24.99
CA TYR A 1028 -16.97 -25.69 -24.37
C TYR A 1028 -16.49 -26.85 -23.50
N TYR A 1029 -17.36 -27.50 -22.74
CA TYR A 1029 -17.02 -28.74 -22.03
C TYR A 1029 -16.47 -29.81 -22.96
N ASP A 1030 -17.08 -30.00 -24.12
CA ASP A 1030 -16.60 -30.94 -25.13
C ASP A 1030 -15.21 -30.60 -25.68
N LYS A 1031 -14.85 -29.31 -25.74
CA LYS A 1031 -13.53 -28.84 -26.15
C LYS A 1031 -12.47 -29.10 -25.07
N ILE A 1032 -12.80 -28.90 -23.79
CA ILE A 1032 -11.81 -28.96 -22.70
C ILE A 1032 -11.73 -30.31 -21.98
N LYS A 1033 -12.74 -31.18 -22.10
CA LYS A 1033 -12.81 -32.47 -21.38
C LYS A 1033 -11.66 -33.43 -21.67
N ASN A 1034 -10.96 -33.24 -22.80
CA ASN A 1034 -9.83 -34.06 -23.20
C ASN A 1034 -8.48 -33.49 -22.75
N ASN A 1035 -8.44 -32.29 -22.14
CA ASN A 1035 -7.21 -31.71 -21.64
C ASN A 1035 -6.75 -32.46 -20.39
N LEU A 1036 -5.49 -32.91 -20.38
CA LEU A 1036 -4.86 -33.51 -19.21
C LEU A 1036 -4.93 -32.52 -18.05
N GLY A 1037 -5.56 -32.93 -16.94
CA GLY A 1037 -5.70 -32.10 -15.74
C GLY A 1037 -7.05 -31.39 -15.56
N ILE A 1038 -8.02 -31.54 -16.47
CA ILE A 1038 -9.38 -31.02 -16.30
C ILE A 1038 -10.37 -32.15 -16.02
N LYS A 1039 -11.17 -32.02 -14.96
CA LYS A 1039 -12.28 -32.91 -14.59
C LYS A 1039 -13.58 -32.11 -14.54
N ILE A 1040 -14.63 -32.65 -15.13
CA ILE A 1040 -15.97 -32.06 -15.11
C ILE A 1040 -16.87 -33.00 -14.30
N LEU A 1041 -17.53 -32.47 -13.25
CA LEU A 1041 -18.41 -33.20 -12.36
C LEU A 1041 -19.83 -32.64 -12.44
N ASP A 1042 -20.82 -33.51 -12.61
CA ASP A 1042 -22.22 -33.10 -12.62
C ASP A 1042 -22.80 -33.06 -11.20
N TYR A 1043 -23.34 -31.90 -10.79
CA TYR A 1043 -24.08 -31.73 -9.54
C TYR A 1043 -25.56 -31.41 -9.82
N ASN A 1044 -26.34 -32.47 -9.95
CA ASN A 1044 -27.76 -32.44 -10.33
C ASN A 1044 -28.72 -32.20 -9.15
N LYS A 1045 -28.45 -31.18 -8.32
CA LYS A 1045 -29.30 -30.76 -7.18
C LYS A 1045 -29.49 -29.22 -7.19
N PRO A 1046 -30.48 -28.68 -6.44
CA PRO A 1046 -30.62 -27.23 -6.29
C PRO A 1046 -29.33 -26.57 -5.82
N PHE A 1047 -29.09 -25.32 -6.25
CA PHE A 1047 -27.88 -24.58 -5.90
C PHE A 1047 -27.73 -24.43 -4.39
N ASN A 1048 -26.59 -24.89 -3.89
CA ASN A 1048 -26.12 -24.69 -2.53
C ASN A 1048 -24.59 -24.70 -2.58
N PHE A 1049 -23.96 -23.53 -2.37
CA PHE A 1049 -22.53 -23.38 -2.52
C PHE A 1049 -21.75 -24.33 -1.60
N SER A 1050 -22.17 -24.44 -0.34
CA SER A 1050 -21.57 -25.37 0.63
C SER A 1050 -21.67 -26.82 0.15
N ALA A 1051 -22.86 -27.27 -0.24
CA ALA A 1051 -23.08 -28.66 -0.64
C ALA A 1051 -22.36 -29.03 -1.95
N ILE A 1052 -22.27 -28.10 -2.92
CA ILE A 1052 -21.53 -28.30 -4.17
C ILE A 1052 -20.04 -28.50 -3.87
N ASN A 1053 -19.46 -27.65 -3.03
CA ASN A 1053 -18.05 -27.75 -2.67
C ASN A 1053 -17.75 -29.01 -1.82
N ASN A 1054 -18.61 -29.35 -0.85
CA ASN A 1054 -18.52 -30.60 -0.09
C ASN A 1054 -18.53 -31.82 -1.02
N PHE A 1055 -19.45 -31.85 -1.98
CA PHE A 1055 -19.52 -32.90 -2.99
C PHE A 1055 -18.23 -32.99 -3.81
N ALA A 1056 -17.72 -31.85 -4.30
CA ALA A 1056 -16.51 -31.80 -5.11
C ALA A 1056 -15.28 -32.33 -4.35
N VAL A 1057 -15.09 -31.92 -3.10
CA VAL A 1057 -13.99 -32.40 -2.23
C VAL A 1057 -14.05 -33.92 -2.05
N SER A 1058 -15.25 -34.50 -1.96
CA SER A 1058 -15.42 -35.96 -1.86
C SER A 1058 -15.01 -36.74 -3.12
N LYS A 1059 -14.79 -36.05 -4.25
CA LYS A 1059 -14.46 -36.65 -5.56
C LYS A 1059 -13.01 -36.48 -5.97
N VAL A 1060 -12.21 -35.77 -5.19
CA VAL A 1060 -10.80 -35.48 -5.48
C VAL A 1060 -9.89 -36.14 -4.46
N ASP A 1061 -8.66 -36.45 -4.86
CA ASP A 1061 -7.66 -37.16 -4.04
C ASP A 1061 -6.45 -36.30 -3.67
N ALA A 1062 -6.43 -35.02 -4.10
CA ALA A 1062 -5.36 -34.09 -3.75
C ALA A 1062 -5.30 -33.80 -2.25
N GLY A 1063 -4.08 -33.62 -1.74
CA GLY A 1063 -3.85 -33.21 -0.34
C GLY A 1063 -4.23 -31.75 -0.06
N TYR A 1064 -4.30 -30.92 -1.10
CA TYR A 1064 -4.64 -29.50 -1.02
C TYR A 1064 -5.81 -29.18 -1.94
N ILE A 1065 -6.77 -28.44 -1.39
CA ILE A 1065 -7.99 -28.02 -2.08
C ILE A 1065 -7.95 -26.50 -2.21
N LEU A 1066 -8.23 -25.99 -3.41
CA LEU A 1066 -8.47 -24.58 -3.65
C LEU A 1066 -9.91 -24.38 -4.11
N PHE A 1067 -10.72 -23.68 -3.33
CA PHE A 1067 -12.04 -23.20 -3.74
C PHE A 1067 -11.88 -21.92 -4.55
N LEU A 1068 -12.46 -21.88 -5.74
CA LEU A 1068 -12.37 -20.75 -6.65
C LEU A 1068 -13.71 -20.49 -7.34
N ASN A 1069 -14.17 -19.23 -7.33
CA ASN A 1069 -15.36 -18.88 -8.09
C ASN A 1069 -15.07 -18.84 -9.60
N SER A 1070 -16.06 -19.20 -10.41
CA SER A 1070 -15.95 -19.22 -11.88
C SER A 1070 -15.81 -17.83 -12.51
N ASP A 1071 -16.07 -16.75 -11.77
CA ASP A 1071 -15.96 -15.35 -12.20
C ASP A 1071 -14.71 -14.65 -11.63
N THR A 1072 -13.60 -15.37 -11.63
CA THR A 1072 -12.27 -14.89 -11.23
C THR A 1072 -11.30 -14.85 -12.40
N GLU A 1073 -10.24 -14.04 -12.28
CA GLU A 1073 -9.15 -13.99 -13.26
C GLU A 1073 -7.83 -13.78 -12.53
N VAL A 1074 -6.85 -14.66 -12.80
CA VAL A 1074 -5.52 -14.62 -12.16
C VAL A 1074 -4.74 -13.37 -12.61
N ILE A 1075 -4.09 -12.69 -11.67
CA ILE A 1075 -3.21 -11.55 -11.94
C ILE A 1075 -1.74 -11.92 -11.75
N SER A 1076 -1.39 -12.42 -10.56
CA SER A 1076 0.00 -12.74 -10.19
C SER A 1076 0.37 -14.19 -10.57
N GLU A 1077 1.50 -14.38 -11.25
CA GLU A 1077 1.95 -15.71 -11.70
C GLU A 1077 2.17 -16.70 -10.53
N GLU A 1078 2.72 -16.20 -9.42
CA GLU A 1078 3.05 -16.98 -8.22
C GLU A 1078 1.85 -17.25 -7.29
N TRP A 1079 0.62 -16.88 -7.67
CA TRP A 1079 -0.53 -16.88 -6.75
C TRP A 1079 -0.75 -18.23 -6.05
N LEU A 1080 -0.66 -19.33 -6.79
CA LEU A 1080 -0.89 -20.67 -6.27
C LEU A 1080 0.24 -21.10 -5.32
N SER A 1081 1.50 -20.86 -5.73
CA SER A 1081 2.70 -21.09 -4.93
C SER A 1081 2.69 -20.27 -3.63
N ALA A 1082 2.30 -18.99 -3.69
CA ALA A 1082 2.21 -18.07 -2.56
C ALA A 1082 1.09 -18.44 -1.56
N MET A 1083 0.05 -19.15 -2.00
CA MET A 1083 -0.94 -19.74 -1.10
C MET A 1083 -0.45 -21.07 -0.52
N LEU A 1084 0.17 -21.91 -1.35
CA LEU A 1084 0.67 -23.22 -0.97
C LEU A 1084 1.78 -23.14 0.08
N GLU A 1085 2.71 -22.18 -0.02
CA GLU A 1085 3.79 -21.97 0.95
C GLU A 1085 3.25 -21.78 2.39
N HIS A 1086 2.04 -21.23 2.54
CA HIS A 1086 1.36 -21.11 3.82
C HIS A 1086 0.48 -22.32 4.14
N ALA A 1087 -0.22 -22.89 3.16
CA ALA A 1087 -1.12 -24.03 3.39
C ALA A 1087 -0.39 -25.30 3.84
N GLN A 1088 0.91 -25.45 3.53
CA GLN A 1088 1.72 -26.59 4.00
C GLN A 1088 2.08 -26.53 5.51
N ARG A 1089 1.85 -25.39 6.17
CA ARG A 1089 2.17 -25.22 7.59
C ARG A 1089 1.09 -25.86 8.45
N SER A 1090 1.50 -26.77 9.34
CA SER A 1090 0.59 -27.54 10.20
C SER A 1090 -0.36 -26.67 11.01
N GLU A 1091 0.08 -25.50 11.47
CA GLU A 1091 -0.72 -24.58 12.27
C GLU A 1091 -1.70 -23.71 11.46
N VAL A 1092 -1.64 -23.74 10.12
CA VAL A 1092 -2.53 -22.99 9.22
C VAL A 1092 -3.68 -23.88 8.78
N GLY A 1093 -4.92 -23.42 8.85
CA GLY A 1093 -6.09 -24.18 8.41
C GLY A 1093 -6.65 -23.70 7.07
N ALA A 1094 -6.57 -22.40 6.78
CA ALA A 1094 -6.99 -21.84 5.50
C ALA A 1094 -6.12 -20.64 5.07
N VAL A 1095 -5.99 -20.45 3.75
CA VAL A 1095 -5.25 -19.35 3.12
C VAL A 1095 -6.13 -18.62 2.12
N GLY A 1096 -6.21 -17.30 2.19
CA GLY A 1096 -6.98 -16.46 1.28
C GLY A 1096 -6.13 -15.50 0.47
N ALA A 1097 -6.55 -15.25 -0.78
CA ALA A 1097 -5.91 -14.33 -1.70
C ALA A 1097 -6.36 -12.87 -1.53
N LYS A 1098 -5.68 -11.93 -2.18
CA LYS A 1098 -6.14 -10.56 -2.39
C LYS A 1098 -7.02 -10.50 -3.64
N LEU A 1099 -8.29 -10.13 -3.46
CA LEU A 1099 -9.22 -10.01 -4.57
C LEU A 1099 -9.50 -8.55 -4.90
N LEU A 1100 -9.45 -8.23 -6.19
CA LEU A 1100 -9.71 -6.91 -6.75
C LEU A 1100 -10.99 -6.91 -7.58
N TYR A 1101 -11.67 -5.78 -7.59
CA TYR A 1101 -12.64 -5.45 -8.61
C TYR A 1101 -11.96 -5.09 -9.93
N PRO A 1102 -12.64 -5.20 -11.09
CA PRO A 1102 -12.09 -4.83 -12.40
C PRO A 1102 -11.64 -3.37 -12.51
N ASN A 1103 -12.11 -2.50 -11.62
CA ASN A 1103 -11.69 -1.10 -11.53
C ASN A 1103 -10.44 -0.88 -10.65
N ASN A 1104 -9.68 -1.93 -10.34
CA ASN A 1104 -8.48 -1.89 -9.49
C ASN A 1104 -8.72 -1.37 -8.06
N THR A 1105 -9.90 -1.69 -7.51
CA THR A 1105 -10.18 -1.48 -6.09
C THR A 1105 -10.30 -2.80 -5.35
N ILE A 1106 -9.95 -2.80 -4.07
CA ILE A 1106 -9.93 -3.99 -3.21
C ILE A 1106 -11.36 -4.45 -2.97
N GLN A 1107 -11.59 -5.73 -3.20
CA GLN A 1107 -12.80 -6.42 -2.80
C GLN A 1107 -12.56 -7.23 -1.52
N HIS A 1108 -11.44 -7.95 -1.45
CA HIS A 1108 -11.08 -8.77 -0.31
C HIS A 1108 -9.61 -8.61 0.07
N ALA A 1109 -9.39 -8.26 1.33
CA ALA A 1109 -8.10 -8.34 2.03
C ALA A 1109 -8.34 -8.99 3.40
N GLY A 1110 -9.04 -10.13 3.38
CA GLY A 1110 -9.56 -10.84 4.54
C GLY A 1110 -10.86 -10.27 5.14
N ILE A 1111 -11.45 -11.02 6.07
CA ILE A 1111 -12.73 -10.74 6.73
C ILE A 1111 -12.52 -10.57 8.24
N ILE A 1112 -13.22 -9.57 8.80
CA ILE A 1112 -13.26 -9.29 10.24
C ILE A 1112 -14.70 -9.49 10.73
N ILE A 1113 -14.87 -10.14 11.88
CA ILE A 1113 -16.17 -10.31 12.53
C ILE A 1113 -16.59 -9.00 13.22
N GLY A 1114 -17.89 -8.70 13.21
CA GLY A 1114 -18.49 -7.61 13.96
C GLY A 1114 -18.37 -6.20 13.34
N ILE A 1115 -17.75 -6.05 12.16
CA ILE A 1115 -17.52 -4.72 11.56
C ILE A 1115 -18.63 -4.23 10.61
N ILE A 1116 -19.44 -5.14 10.06
CA ILE A 1116 -20.50 -4.83 9.08
C ILE A 1116 -21.76 -5.65 9.40
N GLY A 1117 -22.94 -5.07 9.15
CA GLY A 1117 -24.25 -5.70 9.37
C GLY A 1117 -25.12 -4.89 10.35
N LYS A 1118 -26.44 -5.13 10.30
CA LYS A 1118 -27.39 -4.64 11.33
C LYS A 1118 -28.34 -5.78 11.72
N PRO A 1119 -28.08 -6.46 12.85
CA PRO A 1119 -26.94 -6.26 13.75
C PRO A 1119 -25.61 -6.71 13.10
N PRO A 1120 -24.43 -6.27 13.60
CA PRO A 1120 -23.14 -6.63 12.98
C PRO A 1120 -22.87 -8.14 12.96
N VAL A 1121 -22.29 -8.64 11.87
CA VAL A 1121 -21.95 -10.06 11.65
C VAL A 1121 -20.50 -10.19 11.19
N ALA A 1122 -20.19 -9.92 9.92
CA ALA A 1122 -18.85 -10.04 9.35
C ALA A 1122 -18.71 -9.13 8.11
N GLY A 1123 -17.49 -8.74 7.76
CA GLY A 1123 -17.24 -7.89 6.60
C GLY A 1123 -15.83 -7.97 6.03
N HIS A 1124 -15.70 -7.73 4.73
CA HIS A 1124 -14.42 -7.63 4.04
C HIS A 1124 -13.67 -6.38 4.50
N SER A 1125 -12.42 -6.56 4.93
CA SER A 1125 -11.54 -5.47 5.34
C SER A 1125 -11.14 -4.63 4.12
N HIS A 1126 -11.04 -3.30 4.29
CA HIS A 1126 -10.52 -2.35 3.27
C HIS A 1126 -11.22 -2.35 1.90
N ARG A 1127 -12.46 -2.87 1.81
CA ARG A 1127 -13.25 -2.88 0.57
C ARG A 1127 -13.34 -1.46 -0.04
N TYR A 1128 -13.18 -1.39 -1.37
CA TYR A 1128 -13.16 -0.20 -2.22
C TYR A 1128 -11.93 0.71 -2.12
N PHE A 1129 -10.90 0.32 -1.38
CA PHE A 1129 -9.63 1.04 -1.42
C PHE A 1129 -8.90 0.74 -2.73
N PRO A 1130 -8.08 1.65 -3.28
CA PRO A 1130 -7.23 1.34 -4.43
C PRO A 1130 -6.32 0.13 -4.15
N ALA A 1131 -6.01 -0.68 -5.16
CA ALA A 1131 -5.17 -1.88 -5.03
C ALA A 1131 -3.78 -1.60 -4.42
N SER A 1132 -3.22 -0.40 -4.68
CA SER A 1132 -1.93 0.07 -4.16
C SER A 1132 -2.01 0.73 -2.78
N HIS A 1133 -3.20 0.86 -2.19
CA HIS A 1133 -3.36 1.50 -0.90
C HIS A 1133 -2.79 0.62 0.22
N PHE A 1134 -2.10 1.22 1.19
CA PHE A 1134 -1.46 0.48 2.31
C PHE A 1134 -2.48 -0.02 3.33
N GLY A 1135 -3.60 0.71 3.43
CA GLY A 1135 -4.66 0.41 4.40
C GLY A 1135 -4.30 0.93 5.78
N TYR A 1136 -5.05 0.48 6.78
CA TYR A 1136 -4.75 0.82 8.16
C TYR A 1136 -3.41 0.18 8.55
N CYS A 1137 -2.40 1.01 8.86
CA CYS A 1137 -1.05 0.59 9.26
C CYS A 1137 -0.40 -0.48 8.36
N GLY A 1138 -0.54 -0.35 7.04
CA GLY A 1138 0.11 -1.26 6.09
C GLY A 1138 -0.53 -2.64 5.94
N ARG A 1139 -1.60 -2.92 6.70
CA ARG A 1139 -2.21 -4.26 6.78
C ARG A 1139 -2.51 -4.89 5.43
N ILE A 1140 -3.05 -4.15 4.46
CA ILE A 1140 -3.40 -4.69 3.13
C ILE A 1140 -2.20 -5.36 2.45
N GLN A 1141 -0.98 -4.91 2.75
CA GLN A 1141 0.26 -5.34 2.11
C GLN A 1141 1.08 -6.31 2.98
N HIS A 1142 0.55 -6.76 4.11
CA HIS A 1142 1.19 -7.73 5.01
C HIS A 1142 0.50 -9.09 4.94
N VAL A 1143 1.27 -10.16 5.13
CA VAL A 1143 0.69 -11.47 5.47
C VAL A 1143 0.09 -11.34 6.86
N GLN A 1144 -1.14 -11.84 7.04
CA GLN A 1144 -1.88 -11.62 8.29
C GLN A 1144 -2.68 -12.83 8.71
N ASN A 1145 -2.82 -12.99 10.03
CA ASN A 1145 -3.83 -13.86 10.61
C ASN A 1145 -5.13 -13.06 10.81
N LEU A 1146 -6.25 -13.58 10.28
CA LEU A 1146 -7.54 -12.89 10.27
C LEU A 1146 -8.67 -13.79 10.81
N SER A 1147 -9.88 -13.23 10.95
CA SER A 1147 -11.02 -14.01 11.43
C SER A 1147 -11.51 -15.01 10.37
N ALA A 1148 -11.57 -14.58 9.11
CA ALA A 1148 -11.94 -15.42 7.99
C ALA A 1148 -11.34 -14.90 6.67
N VAL A 1149 -11.35 -15.76 5.65
CA VAL A 1149 -11.07 -15.41 4.25
C VAL A 1149 -12.21 -15.92 3.37
N THR A 1150 -12.36 -15.39 2.16
CA THR A 1150 -13.50 -15.75 1.32
C THR A 1150 -13.23 -16.98 0.45
N ALA A 1151 -14.24 -17.83 0.28
CA ALA A 1151 -14.15 -19.01 -0.59
C ALA A 1151 -14.19 -18.66 -2.10
N ALA A 1152 -14.28 -17.37 -2.46
CA ALA A 1152 -14.06 -16.94 -3.85
C ALA A 1152 -12.64 -17.23 -4.33
N CYS A 1153 -11.65 -17.30 -3.41
CA CYS A 1153 -10.33 -17.89 -3.63
C CYS A 1153 -9.73 -18.27 -2.26
N MET A 1154 -9.84 -19.55 -1.87
CA MET A 1154 -9.40 -20.07 -0.57
C MET A 1154 -8.72 -21.43 -0.72
N MET A 1155 -7.51 -21.58 -0.19
CA MET A 1155 -6.79 -22.84 -0.14
C MET A 1155 -6.83 -23.46 1.26
N VAL A 1156 -7.04 -24.77 1.33
CA VAL A 1156 -7.03 -25.56 2.56
C VAL A 1156 -6.32 -26.90 2.36
N ARG A 1157 -5.80 -27.48 3.44
CA ARG A 1157 -5.47 -28.91 3.43
C ARG A 1157 -6.75 -29.74 3.49
N LYS A 1158 -6.80 -30.81 2.70
CA LYS A 1158 -7.96 -31.70 2.68
C LYS A 1158 -8.24 -32.31 4.04
N GLU A 1159 -7.19 -32.70 4.78
CA GLU A 1159 -7.32 -33.24 6.15
C GLU A 1159 -8.03 -32.26 7.11
N VAL A 1160 -7.71 -30.95 7.05
CA VAL A 1160 -8.33 -29.93 7.90
C VAL A 1160 -9.78 -29.71 7.50
N PHE A 1161 -10.06 -29.71 6.19
CA PHE A 1161 -11.43 -29.62 5.69
C PHE A 1161 -12.30 -30.76 6.21
N GLU A 1162 -11.78 -31.99 6.20
CA GLU A 1162 -12.47 -33.18 6.71
C GLU A 1162 -12.60 -33.16 8.24
N GLU A 1163 -11.55 -32.73 8.95
CA GLU A 1163 -11.51 -32.60 10.42
C GLU A 1163 -12.64 -31.71 10.95
N VAL A 1164 -12.86 -30.55 10.33
CA VAL A 1164 -13.90 -29.59 10.75
C VAL A 1164 -15.28 -29.84 10.14
N GLY A 1165 -15.43 -30.93 9.37
CA GLY A 1165 -16.71 -31.33 8.76
C GLY A 1165 -17.13 -30.52 7.53
N GLY A 1166 -16.20 -29.84 6.85
CA GLY A 1166 -16.46 -29.09 5.62
C GLY A 1166 -17.35 -27.86 5.78
N PHE A 1167 -17.96 -27.39 4.68
CA PHE A 1167 -18.88 -26.25 4.72
C PHE A 1167 -20.25 -26.66 5.28
N ASP A 1168 -20.88 -25.77 6.07
CA ASP A 1168 -22.24 -26.00 6.57
C ASP A 1168 -23.27 -25.81 5.45
N GLU A 1169 -24.01 -26.86 5.13
CA GLU A 1169 -25.03 -26.88 4.07
C GLU A 1169 -26.28 -26.06 4.41
N HIS A 1170 -26.48 -25.64 5.65
CA HIS A 1170 -27.53 -24.67 6.01
C HIS A 1170 -27.23 -23.26 5.47
N LEU A 1171 -25.96 -22.95 5.20
CA LEU A 1171 -25.47 -21.67 4.68
C LEU A 1171 -25.29 -21.70 3.17
N ALA A 1172 -26.40 -21.88 2.44
CA ALA A 1172 -26.37 -22.12 1.00
C ALA A 1172 -25.72 -21.01 0.17
N VAL A 1173 -25.73 -19.76 0.63
CA VAL A 1173 -25.30 -18.60 -0.18
C VAL A 1173 -24.40 -17.62 0.56
N ALA A 1174 -24.74 -17.23 1.79
CA ALA A 1174 -23.98 -16.23 2.55
C ALA A 1174 -23.31 -16.84 3.78
N PHE A 1175 -22.15 -16.30 4.15
CA PHE A 1175 -21.41 -16.63 5.37
C PHE A 1175 -20.89 -18.08 5.49
N ASN A 1176 -21.03 -18.93 4.47
CA ASN A 1176 -20.45 -20.28 4.48
C ASN A 1176 -18.93 -20.27 4.68
N ASP A 1177 -18.23 -19.35 4.03
CA ASP A 1177 -16.80 -19.14 4.17
C ASP A 1177 -16.42 -18.61 5.56
N VAL A 1178 -17.25 -17.74 6.13
CA VAL A 1178 -17.10 -17.24 7.51
C VAL A 1178 -17.27 -18.35 8.54
N ASP A 1179 -18.38 -19.11 8.47
CA ASP A 1179 -18.63 -20.27 9.34
C ASP A 1179 -17.48 -21.28 9.27
N PHE A 1180 -17.08 -21.65 8.06
CA PHE A 1180 -16.00 -22.60 7.86
C PHE A 1180 -14.68 -22.13 8.47
N CYS A 1181 -14.30 -20.86 8.29
CA CYS A 1181 -13.12 -20.30 8.93
C CYS A 1181 -13.23 -20.27 10.47
N LEU A 1182 -14.43 -20.04 11.02
CA LEU A 1182 -14.64 -20.06 12.47
C LEU A 1182 -14.48 -21.46 13.06
N LYS A 1183 -15.03 -22.50 12.40
CA LYS A 1183 -14.82 -23.90 12.80
C LYS A 1183 -13.33 -24.29 12.77
N ILE A 1184 -12.60 -23.84 11.75
CA ILE A 1184 -11.15 -24.01 11.68
C ILE A 1184 -10.45 -23.36 12.88
N ARG A 1185 -10.84 -22.12 13.24
CA ARG A 1185 -10.25 -21.40 14.38
C ARG A 1185 -10.60 -22.02 15.72
N GLU A 1186 -11.77 -22.65 15.87
CA GLU A 1186 -12.13 -23.40 17.08
C GLU A 1186 -11.20 -24.59 17.35
N GLN A 1187 -10.59 -25.15 16.30
CA GLN A 1187 -9.52 -26.17 16.40
C GLN A 1187 -8.11 -25.54 16.51
N ASP A 1188 -8.01 -24.28 16.93
CA ASP A 1188 -6.76 -23.55 17.17
C ASP A 1188 -5.87 -23.28 15.93
N TYR A 1189 -6.36 -23.56 14.72
CA TYR A 1189 -5.67 -23.25 13.46
C TYR A 1189 -5.73 -21.75 13.10
N LEU A 1190 -4.72 -21.31 12.34
CA LEU A 1190 -4.63 -19.97 11.79
C LEU A 1190 -5.35 -19.84 10.44
N ILE A 1191 -6.05 -18.72 10.25
CA ILE A 1191 -6.54 -18.30 8.93
C ILE A 1191 -5.59 -17.23 8.40
N VAL A 1192 -4.91 -17.51 7.29
CA VAL A 1192 -3.87 -16.65 6.72
C VAL A 1192 -4.42 -15.92 5.50
N TYR A 1193 -4.16 -14.62 5.42
CA TYR A 1193 -4.30 -13.82 4.21
C TYR A 1193 -2.92 -13.53 3.64
N THR A 1194 -2.72 -13.77 2.34
CA THR A 1194 -1.49 -13.40 1.63
C THR A 1194 -1.77 -12.34 0.56
N PRO A 1195 -1.04 -11.21 0.55
CA PRO A 1195 -1.17 -10.19 -0.49
C PRO A 1195 -0.43 -10.56 -1.79
N TYR A 1196 0.33 -11.67 -1.80
CA TYR A 1196 1.13 -12.14 -2.94
C TYR A 1196 0.35 -13.07 -3.88
N ALA A 1197 -0.90 -13.39 -3.56
CA ALA A 1197 -1.85 -14.01 -4.47
C ALA A 1197 -2.90 -12.98 -4.88
N GLU A 1198 -2.84 -12.45 -6.10
CA GLU A 1198 -3.73 -11.41 -6.61
C GLU A 1198 -4.60 -11.95 -7.75
N LEU A 1199 -5.93 -11.72 -7.64
CA LEU A 1199 -6.91 -12.07 -8.67
C LEU A 1199 -7.95 -10.96 -8.80
N TYR A 1200 -8.52 -10.79 -9.99
CA TYR A 1200 -9.80 -10.11 -10.14
C TYR A 1200 -10.94 -11.06 -9.77
N HIS A 1201 -12.00 -10.51 -9.19
CA HIS A 1201 -13.26 -11.20 -8.97
C HIS A 1201 -14.40 -10.27 -9.39
N TYR A 1202 -15.13 -10.67 -10.42
CA TYR A 1202 -16.09 -9.82 -11.12
C TYR A 1202 -17.44 -9.66 -10.39
N GLU A 1203 -17.65 -10.41 -9.30
CA GLU A 1203 -18.77 -10.39 -8.34
C GLU A 1203 -20.17 -10.35 -8.96
N SER A 1204 -20.95 -11.40 -8.69
CA SER A 1204 -22.38 -11.46 -9.04
C SER A 1204 -22.67 -11.40 -10.55
N LEU A 1205 -21.65 -11.55 -11.41
CA LEU A 1205 -21.87 -11.71 -12.86
C LEU A 1205 -22.67 -12.98 -13.14
N SER A 1206 -22.42 -14.08 -12.45
CA SER A 1206 -23.15 -15.34 -12.62
C SER A 1206 -24.52 -15.36 -11.92
N ARG A 1207 -24.62 -14.76 -10.72
CA ARG A 1207 -25.75 -14.91 -9.79
C ARG A 1207 -26.74 -13.73 -9.69
N GLY A 1208 -26.29 -12.50 -9.92
CA GLY A 1208 -27.05 -11.27 -9.62
C GLY A 1208 -27.16 -10.96 -8.10
N TYR A 1209 -27.75 -9.80 -7.77
CA TYR A 1209 -27.87 -9.28 -6.39
C TYR A 1209 -29.01 -9.93 -5.57
N ASP A 1210 -28.97 -9.80 -4.23
CA ASP A 1210 -30.04 -10.21 -3.31
C ASP A 1210 -31.15 -9.14 -3.21
N ASP A 1211 -31.83 -8.93 -4.33
CA ASP A 1211 -32.80 -7.86 -4.54
C ASP A 1211 -34.25 -8.27 -4.27
N ASN A 1212 -34.58 -9.55 -4.43
CA ASN A 1212 -35.94 -10.08 -4.28
C ASN A 1212 -36.29 -10.49 -2.82
N PRO A 1213 -37.59 -10.60 -2.46
CA PRO A 1213 -38.04 -10.90 -1.10
C PRO A 1213 -37.56 -12.25 -0.56
N GLU A 1214 -37.52 -13.29 -1.40
CA GLU A 1214 -37.10 -14.64 -1.04
C GLU A 1214 -35.60 -14.70 -0.70
N LYS A 1215 -34.76 -14.08 -1.54
CA LYS A 1215 -33.31 -13.94 -1.31
C LYS A 1215 -33.01 -13.16 -0.04
N LYS A 1216 -33.77 -12.09 0.24
CA LYS A 1216 -33.65 -11.32 1.50
C LYS A 1216 -34.07 -12.13 2.72
N ALA A 1217 -35.16 -12.88 2.64
CA ALA A 1217 -35.61 -13.74 3.73
C ALA A 1217 -34.59 -14.86 4.01
N ARG A 1218 -34.01 -15.47 2.98
CA ARG A 1218 -32.89 -16.41 3.11
C ARG A 1218 -31.68 -15.75 3.79
N PHE A 1219 -31.22 -14.61 3.28
CA PHE A 1219 -30.09 -13.88 3.86
C PHE A 1219 -30.30 -13.55 5.35
N LEU A 1220 -31.51 -13.14 5.74
CA LEU A 1220 -31.83 -12.88 7.14
C LEU A 1220 -31.77 -14.16 8.00
N LYS A 1221 -32.24 -15.30 7.49
CA LYS A 1221 -32.10 -16.59 8.19
C LYS A 1221 -30.63 -17.00 8.35
N GLU A 1222 -29.81 -16.80 7.32
CA GLU A 1222 -28.36 -17.07 7.40
C GLU A 1222 -27.67 -16.14 8.42
N VAL A 1223 -28.08 -14.86 8.49
CA VAL A 1223 -27.63 -13.92 9.53
C VAL A 1223 -28.03 -14.37 10.94
N GLU A 1224 -29.26 -14.85 11.12
CA GLU A 1224 -29.74 -15.36 12.41
C GLU A 1224 -28.98 -16.62 12.82
N TYR A 1225 -28.72 -17.54 11.88
CA TYR A 1225 -27.98 -18.77 12.12
C TYR A 1225 -26.54 -18.52 12.57
N VAL A 1226 -25.77 -17.69 11.86
CA VAL A 1226 -24.35 -17.41 12.18
C VAL A 1226 -24.19 -16.61 13.48
N ARG A 1227 -25.24 -15.94 13.95
CA ARG A 1227 -25.23 -15.19 15.21
C ARG A 1227 -25.61 -16.04 16.43
N ALA A 1228 -26.41 -17.08 16.22
CA ALA A 1228 -26.77 -18.03 17.25
C ALA A 1228 -25.55 -18.89 17.58
#